data_AF-A0AAW4JXJ8-F1
#
_entry.id   AF-A0AAW4JXJ8-F1
#
_cell.length_a   1.000
_cell.length_b   1.000
_cell.length_c   1.000
_cell.angle_alpha   90.00
_cell.angle_beta   90.00
_cell.angle_gamma   90.00
#
_symmetry.space_group_name_H-M   'P 1'
#
loop_
_entity.id
_entity.type
_entity.pdbx_description
1 polymer ?
#
loop_
_entity_poly.entity_id
_entity_poly.type
_entity_poly.pdbx_seq_one_letter_code
_entity_poly.pdbx_strand_id
1 'polypeptide(L)'
;MPQPPSQQLLWTAPDTKLPKKLTNVIPVLFEQGLADPRGLEYRSIVVRVGSVWGSSHTIQTRGWVIDSFYAIGWNGLVYPVISIGEKQNLQSDILSIVSKDKKERAEYEKKYPGETINRSRYSYSAFPEDRALSEKSLLPLKVALLLRLHEVELAETLWKSLDLFDTDENETSFKDPYLLLIQDLVWAHFDRAVCAHMRGDTSIAFTSASILSKLQKTVDLEAKKRGFQESITPIHDVLASLPELLSDEERRLKTPRNKDVSTLLNELSDNPIVKTKVLIELLDEISARQSGQPGGVYLGEDPILKELIRVGEPAVELLLTCLEKDSRLTRSVSFHRDFFRTRRFIPVSEAAYIALREILQIHNFGKEDDWKGRGVEGQAEIAAKIRAYWNQYKGMPYSERLYKILADDQAGGESWLEAANSIVQTAGKSLRGKNSPSVSTLMRKRVKDLFAAEEFGSSGSCDMVLILADWDLQAALPLLREQYQIMKSSGYTSFYIVEITKKRIQAKDLSALPEYALWLDKVNPKELRSSIEKPIALLWENPTHPSMIEAGRKIFLQNSSWRSYLERDGIIEDLIEVELSKKAPLLFAPFREYLLQKLSDKKDFGTVTLKKDGELEILTDTRSIGTRFDTNDPLAPAEGTRFKFRVCDYYAWYFVREVKGWTQFMLYWPEVTRDQTIEKIKTKLKTLYK
;
A
#
# COMPACT_ATOMS: atom_id res chain seq x y z
N MET A 1 -31.61 -14.63 -12.08
CA MET A 1 -32.25 -13.29 -12.08
C MET A 1 -33.39 -13.29 -13.06
N PRO A 2 -34.53 -12.66 -12.75
CA PRO A 2 -35.60 -12.49 -13.72
C PRO A 2 -35.15 -11.57 -14.85
N GLN A 3 -35.64 -11.83 -16.05
CA GLN A 3 -35.51 -10.92 -17.17
C GLN A 3 -36.59 -9.84 -17.05
N PRO A 4 -36.27 -8.55 -17.22
CA PRO A 4 -37.28 -7.49 -17.22
C PRO A 4 -38.36 -7.71 -18.29
N PRO A 5 -39.64 -7.38 -18.02
CA PRO A 5 -40.75 -7.63 -18.96
C PRO A 5 -40.54 -7.00 -20.35
N SER A 6 -39.88 -5.85 -20.41
CA SER A 6 -39.69 -5.08 -21.64
C SER A 6 -38.38 -5.39 -22.38
N GLN A 7 -37.55 -6.32 -21.87
CA GLN A 7 -36.18 -6.53 -22.38
C GLN A 7 -36.12 -6.86 -23.88
N GLN A 8 -37.09 -7.63 -24.39
CA GLN A 8 -37.16 -8.07 -25.79
C GLN A 8 -38.18 -7.28 -26.62
N LEU A 9 -38.85 -6.29 -26.03
CA LEU A 9 -39.80 -5.47 -26.75
C LEU A 9 -39.06 -4.49 -27.66
N LEU A 10 -39.58 -4.32 -28.87
CA LEU A 10 -39.08 -3.32 -29.82
C LEU A 10 -39.02 -1.93 -29.16
N TRP A 11 -38.01 -1.17 -29.53
CA TRP A 11 -37.81 0.19 -29.07
C TRP A 11 -37.42 1.07 -30.25
N THR A 12 -38.12 2.19 -30.38
CA THR A 12 -37.83 3.21 -31.39
C THR A 12 -37.12 4.35 -30.68
N ALA A 13 -35.96 4.75 -31.20
CA ALA A 13 -35.23 5.88 -30.63
C ALA A 13 -36.09 7.16 -30.66
N PRO A 14 -36.20 7.91 -29.55
CA PRO A 14 -36.89 9.18 -29.55
C PRO A 14 -36.12 10.25 -30.32
N ASP A 15 -36.82 11.28 -30.78
CA ASP A 15 -36.19 12.49 -31.32
C ASP A 15 -35.42 13.21 -30.21
N THR A 16 -34.12 13.47 -30.42
CA THR A 16 -33.23 14.12 -29.45
C THR A 16 -32.15 14.93 -30.15
N LYS A 17 -31.60 15.92 -29.43
CA LYS A 17 -30.44 16.72 -29.82
C LYS A 17 -29.11 16.00 -29.55
N LEU A 18 -29.13 14.84 -28.89
CA LEU A 18 -27.92 14.06 -28.62
C LEU A 18 -27.30 13.51 -29.91
N PRO A 19 -25.97 13.26 -29.94
CA PRO A 19 -25.30 12.74 -31.12
C PRO A 19 -25.91 11.42 -31.63
N LYS A 20 -26.11 11.29 -32.95
CA LYS A 20 -26.65 10.05 -33.56
C LYS A 20 -25.82 8.80 -33.22
N LYS A 21 -24.50 8.95 -33.04
CA LYS A 21 -23.63 7.86 -32.58
C LYS A 21 -24.06 7.31 -31.21
N LEU A 22 -24.50 8.18 -30.30
CA LEU A 22 -24.99 7.78 -28.98
C LEU A 22 -26.34 7.06 -29.08
N THR A 23 -27.30 7.58 -29.83
CA THR A 23 -28.62 6.96 -29.96
C THR A 23 -28.55 5.59 -30.65
N ASN A 24 -27.66 5.41 -31.62
CA ASN A 24 -27.41 4.12 -32.28
C ASN A 24 -26.79 3.06 -31.37
N VAL A 25 -26.13 3.46 -30.28
CA VAL A 25 -25.52 2.54 -29.29
C VAL A 25 -26.55 1.98 -28.33
N ILE A 26 -27.63 2.72 -28.07
CA ILE A 26 -28.62 2.36 -27.04
C ILE A 26 -29.20 0.95 -27.27
N PRO A 27 -29.75 0.58 -28.45
CA PRO A 27 -30.29 -0.77 -28.66
C PRO A 27 -29.26 -1.88 -28.39
N VAL A 28 -28.01 -1.66 -28.83
CA VAL A 28 -26.91 -2.63 -28.68
C VAL A 28 -26.63 -2.91 -27.20
N LEU A 29 -26.63 -1.89 -26.33
CA LEU A 29 -26.41 -2.08 -24.89
C LEU A 29 -27.51 -2.93 -24.23
N PHE A 30 -28.77 -2.75 -24.60
CA PHE A 30 -29.89 -3.55 -24.07
C PHE A 30 -29.86 -4.99 -24.61
N GLU A 31 -29.44 -5.20 -25.86
CA GLU A 31 -29.16 -6.54 -26.39
C GLU A 31 -27.98 -7.22 -25.65
N GLN A 32 -27.00 -6.42 -25.24
CA GLN A 32 -25.83 -6.82 -24.47
C GLN A 32 -26.08 -6.93 -22.96
N GLY A 33 -27.33 -6.83 -22.50
CA GLY A 33 -27.70 -7.17 -21.12
C GLY A 33 -27.86 -6.00 -20.16
N LEU A 34 -27.87 -4.75 -20.65
CA LEU A 34 -28.42 -3.64 -19.87
C LEU A 34 -29.92 -3.89 -19.64
N ALA A 35 -30.37 -3.88 -18.38
CA ALA A 35 -31.75 -4.24 -18.03
C ALA A 35 -32.74 -3.14 -18.44
N ASP A 36 -33.81 -3.50 -19.15
CA ASP A 36 -34.83 -2.57 -19.69
C ASP A 36 -35.87 -2.17 -18.61
N PRO A 37 -35.92 -0.89 -18.18
CA PRO A 37 -36.82 -0.43 -17.12
C PRO A 37 -38.22 -0.04 -17.61
N ARG A 38 -38.53 -0.12 -18.91
CA ARG A 38 -39.82 0.33 -19.44
C ARG A 38 -40.99 -0.42 -18.82
N GLY A 39 -42.01 0.33 -18.40
CA GLY A 39 -43.23 -0.20 -17.80
C GLY A 39 -43.13 -0.53 -16.31
N LEU A 40 -41.97 -0.29 -15.67
CA LEU A 40 -41.74 -0.58 -14.26
C LEU A 40 -41.88 0.67 -13.37
N GLU A 41 -42.28 0.48 -12.11
CA GLU A 41 -42.39 1.58 -11.15
C GLU A 41 -41.01 1.97 -10.57
N TYR A 42 -40.67 3.27 -10.63
CA TYR A 42 -39.49 3.82 -9.98
C TYR A 42 -39.75 4.07 -8.48
N ARG A 43 -39.07 3.31 -7.62
CA ARG A 43 -39.30 3.29 -6.16
C ARG A 43 -37.99 3.36 -5.36
N SER A 44 -38.12 3.65 -4.08
CA SER A 44 -37.05 3.38 -3.12
C SER A 44 -36.83 1.88 -3.01
N ILE A 45 -35.58 1.43 -3.01
CA ILE A 45 -35.22 0.03 -2.81
C ILE A 45 -34.07 -0.07 -1.80
N VAL A 46 -34.05 -1.16 -1.05
CA VAL A 46 -32.90 -1.53 -0.22
C VAL A 46 -32.25 -2.76 -0.83
N VAL A 47 -30.97 -2.66 -1.13
CA VAL A 47 -30.20 -3.74 -1.76
C VAL A 47 -28.91 -3.99 -1.00
N ARG A 48 -28.38 -5.21 -1.11
CA ARG A 48 -27.06 -5.56 -0.58
C ARG A 48 -26.00 -5.33 -1.65
N VAL A 49 -24.96 -4.60 -1.28
CA VAL A 49 -23.81 -4.28 -2.13
C VAL A 49 -22.53 -4.72 -1.44
N GLY A 50 -21.42 -4.71 -2.19
CA GLY A 50 -20.10 -4.90 -1.62
C GLY A 50 -19.10 -3.82 -1.99
N SER A 51 -17.93 -3.94 -1.38
CA SER A 51 -16.73 -3.19 -1.73
C SER A 51 -15.55 -4.16 -1.77
N VAL A 52 -14.58 -3.87 -2.62
CA VAL A 52 -13.28 -4.56 -2.64
C VAL A 52 -12.51 -4.42 -1.32
N TRP A 53 -12.88 -3.45 -0.48
CA TRP A 53 -12.38 -3.33 0.90
C TRP A 53 -13.02 -4.34 1.87
N GLY A 54 -13.90 -5.22 1.39
CA GLY A 54 -14.50 -6.31 2.16
C GLY A 54 -15.78 -5.94 2.92
N SER A 55 -16.27 -4.70 2.84
CA SER A 55 -17.55 -4.34 3.43
C SER A 55 -18.71 -4.87 2.57
N SER A 56 -19.48 -5.81 3.10
CA SER A 56 -20.84 -6.04 2.62
C SER A 56 -21.79 -5.22 3.47
N HIS A 57 -22.62 -4.42 2.83
CA HIS A 57 -23.56 -3.56 3.52
C HIS A 57 -24.82 -3.38 2.70
N THR A 58 -25.87 -2.88 3.34
CA THR A 58 -27.12 -2.55 2.68
C THR A 58 -27.17 -1.06 2.40
N ILE A 59 -27.58 -0.69 1.20
CA ILE A 59 -27.85 0.70 0.85
C ILE A 59 -29.33 0.87 0.54
N GLN A 60 -29.86 2.03 0.92
CA GLN A 60 -31.12 2.51 0.38
C GLN A 60 -30.81 3.39 -0.83
N THR A 61 -31.38 3.04 -1.97
CA THR A 61 -31.24 3.79 -3.23
C THR A 61 -32.57 3.74 -3.99
N ARG A 62 -32.56 4.09 -5.27
CA ARG A 62 -33.73 4.06 -6.14
C ARG A 62 -33.52 3.09 -7.29
N GLY A 63 -34.62 2.51 -7.76
CA GLY A 63 -34.59 1.61 -8.91
C GLY A 63 -35.98 1.29 -9.42
N TRP A 64 -36.03 0.51 -10.49
CA TRP A 64 -37.27 0.11 -11.15
C TRP A 64 -37.68 -1.28 -10.73
N VAL A 65 -38.81 -1.39 -10.05
CA VAL A 65 -39.27 -2.65 -9.44
C VAL A 65 -39.81 -3.59 -10.51
N ILE A 66 -39.27 -4.81 -10.57
CA ILE A 66 -39.73 -5.88 -11.47
C ILE A 66 -40.87 -6.65 -10.79
N ASP A 67 -40.66 -7.07 -9.55
CA ASP A 67 -41.60 -7.79 -8.71
C ASP A 67 -41.28 -7.56 -7.21
N SER A 68 -41.87 -8.33 -6.31
CA SER A 68 -41.65 -8.21 -4.86
C SER A 68 -40.21 -8.51 -4.40
N PHE A 69 -39.37 -9.11 -5.25
CA PHE A 69 -38.04 -9.61 -4.92
C PHE A 69 -36.93 -9.01 -5.76
N TYR A 70 -37.23 -8.37 -6.89
CA TYR A 70 -36.21 -7.85 -7.80
C TYR A 70 -36.49 -6.43 -8.29
N ALA A 71 -35.40 -5.68 -8.48
CA ALA A 71 -35.43 -4.36 -9.10
C ALA A 71 -34.21 -4.12 -10.00
N ILE A 72 -34.34 -3.23 -10.97
CA ILE A 72 -33.25 -2.72 -11.79
C ILE A 72 -32.62 -1.53 -11.10
N GLY A 73 -31.29 -1.56 -10.93
CA GLY A 73 -30.51 -0.45 -10.39
C GLY A 73 -30.07 0.56 -11.45
N TRP A 74 -29.53 1.70 -11.03
CA TRP A 74 -29.02 2.74 -11.94
C TRP A 74 -27.80 2.33 -12.77
N ASN A 75 -27.08 1.29 -12.37
CA ASN A 75 -26.04 0.64 -13.17
C ASN A 75 -26.62 -0.32 -14.23
N GLY A 76 -27.95 -0.40 -14.35
CA GLY A 76 -28.67 -1.21 -15.31
C GLY A 76 -28.59 -2.71 -15.07
N LEU A 77 -28.26 -3.14 -13.85
CA LEU A 77 -28.30 -4.56 -13.45
C LEU A 77 -29.55 -4.87 -12.63
N VAL A 78 -29.99 -6.13 -12.67
CA VAL A 78 -31.07 -6.65 -11.80
C VAL A 78 -30.50 -7.09 -10.45
N TYR A 79 -31.13 -6.64 -9.37
CA TYR A 79 -30.76 -6.91 -7.97
C TYR A 79 -31.90 -7.60 -7.22
N PRO A 80 -31.59 -8.57 -6.33
CA PRO A 80 -32.51 -8.95 -5.28
C PRO A 80 -32.69 -7.77 -4.31
N VAL A 81 -33.93 -7.42 -4.00
CA VAL A 81 -34.25 -6.36 -3.04
C VAL A 81 -34.56 -6.95 -1.67
N ILE A 82 -34.07 -6.27 -0.63
CA ILE A 82 -34.39 -6.56 0.77
C ILE A 82 -35.75 -5.95 1.12
N SER A 83 -36.00 -4.74 0.63
CA SER A 83 -37.29 -4.07 0.78
C SER A 83 -37.54 -3.08 -0.35
N ILE A 84 -38.81 -2.81 -0.60
CA ILE A 84 -39.31 -1.84 -1.57
C ILE A 84 -40.08 -0.79 -0.78
N GLY A 85 -39.76 0.48 -1.01
CA GLY A 85 -40.41 1.62 -0.38
C GLY A 85 -41.32 2.40 -1.32
N GLU A 86 -41.53 3.66 -0.98
CA GLU A 86 -42.43 4.55 -1.70
C GLU A 86 -41.97 4.86 -3.12
N LYS A 87 -42.94 5.22 -3.97
CA LYS A 87 -42.73 5.75 -5.31
C LYS A 87 -41.88 7.03 -5.26
N GLN A 88 -40.97 7.16 -6.22
CA GLN A 88 -40.00 8.26 -6.27
C GLN A 88 -40.16 9.08 -7.54
N ASN A 89 -39.54 10.26 -7.56
CA ASN A 89 -39.60 11.17 -8.69
C ASN A 89 -38.26 11.16 -9.43
N LEU A 90 -38.25 10.52 -10.60
CA LEU A 90 -37.09 10.40 -11.48
C LEU A 90 -36.52 11.76 -11.90
N GLN A 91 -37.39 12.69 -12.30
CA GLN A 91 -37.01 14.04 -12.71
C GLN A 91 -36.30 14.79 -11.58
N SER A 92 -36.82 14.72 -10.36
CA SER A 92 -36.22 15.34 -9.18
C SER A 92 -34.81 14.81 -8.91
N ASP A 93 -34.60 13.49 -9.00
CA ASP A 93 -33.29 12.89 -8.78
C ASP A 93 -32.26 13.36 -9.83
N ILE A 94 -32.62 13.36 -11.12
CA ILE A 94 -31.70 13.80 -12.19
C ILE A 94 -31.37 15.29 -12.05
N LEU A 95 -32.36 16.15 -11.80
CA LEU A 95 -32.13 17.59 -11.61
C LEU A 95 -31.26 17.87 -10.38
N SER A 96 -31.37 17.07 -9.32
CA SER A 96 -30.54 17.15 -8.13
C SER A 96 -29.06 16.85 -8.43
N ILE A 97 -28.77 15.78 -9.18
CA ILE A 97 -27.40 15.43 -9.60
C ILE A 97 -26.78 16.57 -10.42
N VAL A 98 -27.52 17.08 -11.41
CA VAL A 98 -27.08 18.17 -12.30
C VAL A 98 -26.82 19.47 -11.53
N SER A 99 -27.68 19.79 -10.56
CA SER A 99 -27.51 20.97 -9.71
C SER A 99 -26.28 20.86 -8.82
N LYS A 100 -26.07 19.68 -8.21
CA LYS A 100 -24.88 19.40 -7.40
C LYS A 100 -23.61 19.53 -8.25
N ASP A 101 -23.61 18.94 -9.44
CA ASP A 101 -22.50 18.99 -10.38
C ASP A 101 -22.10 20.42 -10.77
N LYS A 102 -23.09 21.27 -11.08
CA LYS A 102 -22.86 22.68 -11.38
C LYS A 102 -22.20 23.43 -10.22
N LYS A 103 -22.60 23.15 -8.98
CA LYS A 103 -21.99 23.75 -7.79
C LYS A 103 -20.54 23.32 -7.62
N GLU A 104 -20.26 22.01 -7.73
CA GLU A 104 -18.90 21.47 -7.61
C GLU A 104 -17.95 22.05 -8.68
N ARG A 105 -18.44 22.24 -9.91
CA ARG A 105 -17.68 22.91 -10.98
C ARG A 105 -17.34 24.37 -10.63
N ALA A 106 -18.34 25.13 -10.19
CA ALA A 106 -18.13 26.54 -9.82
C ALA A 106 -17.16 26.69 -8.64
N GLU A 107 -17.22 25.78 -7.67
CA GLU A 107 -16.28 25.74 -6.54
C GLU A 107 -14.85 25.36 -6.98
N TYR A 108 -14.71 24.39 -7.90
CA TYR A 108 -13.42 24.00 -8.45
C TYR A 108 -12.77 25.14 -9.24
N GLU A 109 -13.52 25.76 -10.15
CA GLU A 109 -13.04 26.88 -10.98
C GLU A 109 -12.60 28.07 -10.11
N LYS A 110 -13.34 28.35 -9.02
CA LYS A 110 -12.95 29.38 -8.04
C LYS A 110 -11.63 29.03 -7.35
N LYS A 111 -11.37 27.76 -7.08
CA LYS A 111 -10.16 27.28 -6.40
C LYS A 111 -8.97 27.17 -7.36
N TYR A 112 -9.22 26.85 -8.61
CA TYR A 112 -8.23 26.63 -9.67
C TYR A 112 -8.63 27.39 -10.96
N PRO A 113 -8.46 28.72 -10.99
CA PRO A 113 -8.88 29.52 -12.14
C PRO A 113 -8.16 29.09 -13.42
N GLY A 114 -8.94 28.85 -14.49
CA GLY A 114 -8.43 28.38 -15.79
C GLY A 114 -8.23 26.87 -15.89
N GLU A 115 -8.49 26.11 -14.84
CA GLU A 115 -8.52 24.64 -14.89
C GLU A 115 -9.96 24.12 -14.94
N THR A 116 -10.19 23.06 -15.72
CA THR A 116 -11.46 22.33 -15.73
C THR A 116 -11.34 21.03 -14.93
N ILE A 117 -12.45 20.60 -14.32
CA ILE A 117 -12.50 19.27 -13.68
C ILE A 117 -12.26 18.22 -14.76
N ASN A 118 -11.14 17.51 -14.70
CA ASN A 118 -10.85 16.45 -15.66
C ASN A 118 -11.75 15.23 -15.43
N ARG A 119 -12.78 15.10 -16.26
CA ARG A 119 -13.78 14.01 -16.24
C ARG A 119 -13.41 12.81 -17.10
N SER A 120 -12.37 12.92 -17.93
CA SER A 120 -11.83 11.78 -18.68
C SER A 120 -11.36 10.66 -17.75
N ARG A 121 -11.07 10.95 -16.47
CA ARG A 121 -10.76 9.93 -15.46
C ARG A 121 -11.96 9.04 -15.08
N TYR A 122 -13.21 9.45 -15.35
CA TYR A 122 -14.39 8.61 -15.06
C TYR A 122 -14.45 7.35 -15.92
N SER A 123 -13.95 7.40 -17.17
CA SER A 123 -13.95 6.24 -18.06
C SER A 123 -12.84 5.22 -17.75
N TYR A 124 -11.78 5.62 -17.04
CA TYR A 124 -10.65 4.74 -16.71
C TYR A 124 -10.60 4.28 -15.25
N SER A 125 -11.24 5.01 -14.33
CA SER A 125 -11.23 4.66 -12.90
C SER A 125 -12.26 3.58 -12.59
N ALA A 126 -11.91 2.63 -11.74
CA ALA A 126 -12.88 1.83 -11.00
C ALA A 126 -13.68 2.72 -10.04
N PHE A 127 -14.91 2.29 -9.76
CA PHE A 127 -15.77 2.87 -8.74
C PHE A 127 -16.58 1.75 -8.07
N PRO A 128 -16.89 1.88 -6.77
CA PRO A 128 -17.58 0.83 -6.03
C PRO A 128 -19.04 0.65 -6.48
N GLU A 129 -19.58 -0.55 -6.26
CA GLU A 129 -20.94 -0.97 -6.59
C GLU A 129 -22.02 0.01 -6.08
N ASP A 130 -21.87 0.55 -4.85
CA ASP A 130 -22.81 1.51 -4.26
C ASP A 130 -22.88 2.82 -5.04
N ARG A 131 -21.74 3.33 -5.53
CA ARG A 131 -21.67 4.51 -6.39
C ARG A 131 -22.31 4.23 -7.76
N ALA A 132 -22.08 3.04 -8.32
CA ALA A 132 -22.69 2.64 -9.59
C ALA A 132 -24.23 2.59 -9.49
N LEU A 133 -24.75 2.14 -8.35
CA LEU A 133 -26.17 2.03 -8.05
C LEU A 133 -26.84 3.33 -7.62
N SER A 134 -26.09 4.24 -7.01
CA SER A 134 -26.68 5.42 -6.38
C SER A 134 -27.39 6.32 -7.38
N GLU A 135 -28.60 6.75 -7.04
CA GLU A 135 -29.33 7.80 -7.74
C GLU A 135 -28.55 9.12 -7.75
N LYS A 136 -27.61 9.33 -6.83
CA LYS A 136 -26.85 10.57 -6.66
C LYS A 136 -25.57 10.65 -7.49
N SER A 137 -25.16 9.55 -8.14
CA SER A 137 -23.94 9.52 -8.94
C SER A 137 -24.15 10.09 -10.34
N LEU A 138 -23.13 10.77 -10.87
CA LEU A 138 -23.12 11.25 -12.25
C LEU A 138 -22.31 10.26 -13.10
N LEU A 139 -23.00 9.37 -13.83
CA LEU A 139 -22.40 8.30 -14.62
C LEU A 139 -23.02 8.23 -16.03
N PRO A 140 -22.22 7.97 -17.09
CA PRO A 140 -22.69 7.87 -18.48
C PRO A 140 -23.83 6.88 -18.71
N LEU A 141 -23.78 5.71 -18.07
CA LEU A 141 -24.76 4.64 -18.29
C LEU A 141 -26.21 5.06 -17.99
N LYS A 142 -26.41 6.06 -17.12
CA LYS A 142 -27.73 6.62 -16.81
C LYS A 142 -28.42 7.27 -18.01
N VAL A 143 -27.64 7.84 -18.94
CA VAL A 143 -28.18 8.45 -20.17
C VAL A 143 -28.82 7.39 -21.05
N ALA A 144 -28.26 6.18 -21.10
CA ALA A 144 -28.85 5.06 -21.84
C ALA A 144 -30.21 4.62 -21.26
N LEU A 145 -30.32 4.56 -19.93
CA LEU A 145 -31.58 4.25 -19.25
C LEU A 145 -32.66 5.33 -19.49
N LEU A 146 -32.29 6.61 -19.41
CA LEU A 146 -33.21 7.72 -19.66
C LEU A 146 -33.72 7.74 -21.10
N LEU A 147 -32.84 7.55 -22.08
CA LEU A 147 -33.24 7.45 -23.48
C LEU A 147 -34.17 6.25 -23.71
N ARG A 148 -33.88 5.10 -23.08
CA ARG A 148 -34.76 3.93 -23.16
C ARG A 148 -36.15 4.19 -22.62
N LEU A 149 -36.26 5.02 -21.58
CA LEU A 149 -37.52 5.45 -20.97
C LEU A 149 -38.24 6.58 -21.73
N HIS A 150 -37.68 7.09 -22.83
CA HIS A 150 -38.15 8.29 -23.54
C HIS A 150 -38.07 9.58 -22.72
N GLU A 151 -37.22 9.63 -21.68
CA GLU A 151 -36.96 10.81 -20.86
C GLU A 151 -35.91 11.73 -21.51
N VAL A 152 -36.23 12.23 -22.70
CA VAL A 152 -35.29 12.92 -23.60
C VAL A 152 -34.65 14.15 -22.95
N GLU A 153 -35.45 15.02 -22.34
CA GLU A 153 -34.95 16.26 -21.73
C GLU A 153 -33.99 15.98 -20.57
N LEU A 154 -34.27 14.94 -19.78
CA LEU A 154 -33.41 14.49 -18.70
C LEU A 154 -32.11 13.89 -19.22
N ALA A 155 -32.17 13.08 -20.28
CA ALA A 155 -31.00 12.51 -20.94
C ALA A 155 -30.08 13.61 -21.50
N GLU A 156 -30.64 14.59 -22.20
CA GLU A 156 -29.92 15.75 -22.75
C GLU A 156 -29.26 16.58 -21.64
N THR A 157 -30.00 16.85 -20.57
CA THR A 157 -29.50 17.61 -19.42
C THR A 157 -28.34 16.89 -18.73
N LEU A 158 -28.49 15.58 -18.48
CA LEU A 158 -27.46 14.78 -17.82
C LEU A 158 -26.21 14.63 -18.70
N TRP A 159 -26.38 14.40 -20.00
CA TRP A 159 -25.28 14.31 -20.96
C TRP A 159 -24.46 15.60 -21.02
N LYS A 160 -25.13 16.76 -21.04
CA LYS A 160 -24.44 18.06 -20.98
C LYS A 160 -23.65 18.23 -19.69
N SER A 161 -24.16 17.74 -18.56
CA SER A 161 -23.44 17.73 -17.28
C SER A 161 -22.30 16.71 -17.21
N LEU A 162 -22.23 15.73 -18.09
CA LEU A 162 -21.09 14.81 -18.13
C LEU A 162 -19.86 15.48 -18.74
N ASP A 163 -20.05 16.33 -19.76
CA ASP A 163 -18.98 17.15 -20.37
C ASP A 163 -17.76 16.30 -20.77
N LEU A 164 -18.05 15.12 -21.34
CA LEU A 164 -17.07 14.07 -21.66
C LEU A 164 -16.55 14.15 -23.10
N PHE A 165 -17.09 15.06 -23.91
CA PHE A 165 -16.73 15.23 -25.32
C PHE A 165 -16.47 16.72 -25.53
N ASP A 166 -15.21 17.07 -25.77
CA ASP A 166 -14.91 18.39 -26.30
C ASP A 166 -15.60 18.53 -27.67
N THR A 167 -16.10 19.71 -27.97
CA THR A 167 -16.89 19.97 -29.19
C THR A 167 -16.05 19.95 -30.47
N ASP A 168 -14.75 19.68 -30.37
CA ASP A 168 -13.83 19.60 -31.49
C ASP A 168 -13.77 18.18 -32.05
N GLU A 169 -14.32 17.96 -33.25
CA GLU A 169 -14.37 16.66 -33.93
C GLU A 169 -12.98 16.05 -34.23
N ASN A 170 -11.91 16.81 -34.01
CA ASN A 170 -10.55 16.49 -34.43
C ASN A 170 -9.59 16.02 -33.32
N GLU A 171 -9.95 16.05 -32.04
CA GLU A 171 -9.09 15.50 -30.97
C GLU A 171 -9.58 14.15 -30.40
N THR A 172 -8.66 13.20 -30.35
CA THR A 172 -8.85 11.84 -29.88
C THR A 172 -9.00 11.78 -28.36
N SER A 173 -10.23 11.85 -27.87
CA SER A 173 -10.66 11.05 -26.71
C SER A 173 -12.14 10.67 -26.82
N PHE A 174 -12.40 9.38 -27.04
CA PHE A 174 -13.71 8.72 -27.27
C PHE A 174 -14.48 9.11 -28.55
N LYS A 175 -14.02 8.68 -29.74
CA LYS A 175 -14.74 8.86 -31.02
C LYS A 175 -16.08 8.10 -31.13
N ASP A 176 -16.34 7.14 -30.24
CA ASP A 176 -17.58 6.36 -30.18
C ASP A 176 -18.09 6.19 -28.73
N PRO A 177 -19.31 6.69 -28.41
CA PRO A 177 -19.95 6.53 -27.09
C PRO A 177 -20.14 5.07 -26.63
N TYR A 178 -20.08 4.10 -27.55
CA TYR A 178 -20.15 2.68 -27.23
C TYR A 178 -19.08 2.29 -26.20
N LEU A 179 -17.82 2.68 -26.42
CA LEU A 179 -16.69 2.28 -25.56
C LEU A 179 -16.88 2.77 -24.12
N LEU A 180 -17.39 3.98 -23.94
CA LEU A 180 -17.67 4.55 -22.63
C LEU A 180 -18.74 3.74 -21.88
N LEU A 181 -19.87 3.49 -22.54
CA LEU A 181 -21.03 2.87 -21.90
C LEU A 181 -20.83 1.37 -21.65
N ILE A 182 -20.20 0.67 -22.60
CA ILE A 182 -19.95 -0.77 -22.46
C ILE A 182 -18.91 -1.05 -21.36
N GLN A 183 -17.92 -0.17 -21.21
CA GLN A 183 -16.91 -0.33 -20.16
C GLN A 183 -17.53 -0.15 -18.76
N ASP A 184 -18.46 0.79 -18.59
CA ASP A 184 -19.24 0.94 -17.35
C ASP A 184 -20.12 -0.28 -17.07
N LEU A 185 -20.79 -0.84 -18.09
CA LEU A 185 -21.63 -2.03 -17.94
C LEU A 185 -20.79 -3.27 -17.56
N VAL A 186 -19.66 -3.50 -18.26
CA VAL A 186 -18.72 -4.57 -17.92
C VAL A 186 -18.20 -4.40 -16.50
N TRP A 187 -17.80 -3.18 -16.13
CA TRP A 187 -17.31 -2.87 -14.79
C TRP A 187 -18.36 -3.16 -13.71
N ALA A 188 -19.60 -2.72 -13.90
CA ALA A 188 -20.69 -2.95 -12.94
C ALA A 188 -20.93 -4.45 -12.70
N HIS A 189 -20.93 -5.25 -13.77
CA HIS A 189 -21.05 -6.71 -13.64
C HIS A 189 -19.85 -7.34 -12.94
N PHE A 190 -18.63 -6.89 -13.27
CA PHE A 190 -17.39 -7.44 -12.74
C PHE A 190 -17.19 -7.12 -11.28
N ASP A 191 -17.38 -5.85 -10.88
CA ASP A 191 -17.29 -5.43 -9.48
C ASP A 191 -18.33 -6.17 -8.62
N ARG A 192 -19.56 -6.34 -9.11
CA ARG A 192 -20.58 -7.16 -8.44
C ARG A 192 -20.17 -8.62 -8.32
N ALA A 193 -19.61 -9.23 -9.37
CA ALA A 193 -19.16 -10.61 -9.33
C ALA A 193 -18.04 -10.81 -8.28
N VAL A 194 -17.05 -9.91 -8.28
CA VAL A 194 -15.93 -9.88 -7.32
C VAL A 194 -16.45 -9.70 -5.90
N CYS A 195 -17.29 -8.69 -5.66
CA CYS A 195 -17.82 -8.40 -4.33
C CYS A 195 -18.75 -9.50 -3.82
N ALA A 196 -19.53 -10.14 -4.69
CA ALA A 196 -20.35 -11.30 -4.35
C ALA A 196 -19.49 -12.52 -4.00
N HIS A 197 -18.44 -12.78 -4.77
CA HIS A 197 -17.46 -13.81 -4.46
C HIS A 197 -16.84 -13.57 -3.08
N MET A 198 -16.31 -12.37 -2.82
CA MET A 198 -15.65 -12.04 -1.56
C MET A 198 -16.53 -12.23 -0.32
N ARG A 199 -17.85 -12.01 -0.44
CA ARG A 199 -18.82 -12.17 0.67
C ARG A 199 -19.47 -13.55 0.75
N GLY A 200 -19.08 -14.50 -0.11
CA GLY A 200 -19.63 -15.86 -0.14
C GLY A 200 -20.98 -16.00 -0.85
N ASP A 201 -21.43 -14.98 -1.57
CA ASP A 201 -22.70 -14.97 -2.30
C ASP A 201 -22.55 -15.62 -3.69
N THR A 202 -22.38 -16.94 -3.64
CA THR A 202 -22.05 -17.81 -4.79
C THR A 202 -23.04 -17.65 -5.95
N SER A 203 -24.34 -17.50 -5.65
CA SER A 203 -25.38 -17.35 -6.67
C SER A 203 -25.23 -16.05 -7.47
N ILE A 204 -24.99 -14.92 -6.79
CA ILE A 204 -24.79 -13.61 -7.45
C ILE A 204 -23.45 -13.56 -8.19
N ALA A 205 -22.40 -14.13 -7.60
CA ALA A 205 -21.08 -14.21 -8.21
C ALA A 205 -21.14 -15.01 -9.53
N PHE A 206 -21.66 -16.24 -9.47
CA PHE A 206 -21.84 -17.11 -10.64
C PHE A 206 -22.71 -16.45 -11.72
N THR A 207 -23.86 -15.88 -11.33
CA THR A 207 -24.77 -15.25 -12.29
C THR A 207 -24.09 -14.08 -13.01
N SER A 208 -23.39 -13.23 -12.27
CA SER A 208 -22.71 -12.06 -12.85
C SER A 208 -21.55 -12.47 -13.74
N ALA A 209 -20.74 -13.44 -13.31
CA ALA A 209 -19.64 -13.99 -14.10
C ALA A 209 -20.13 -14.69 -15.39
N SER A 210 -21.23 -15.43 -15.30
CA SER A 210 -21.86 -16.08 -16.46
C SER A 210 -22.35 -15.08 -17.49
N ILE A 211 -22.93 -13.96 -17.05
CA ILE A 211 -23.35 -12.88 -17.95
C ILE A 211 -22.14 -12.24 -18.61
N LEU A 212 -21.08 -11.94 -17.86
CA LEU A 212 -19.84 -11.38 -18.40
C LEU A 212 -19.20 -12.26 -19.47
N SER A 213 -19.19 -13.58 -19.28
CA SER A 213 -18.61 -14.51 -20.25
C SER A 213 -19.36 -14.48 -21.60
N LYS A 214 -20.69 -14.30 -21.56
CA LYS A 214 -21.50 -14.10 -22.77
C LYS A 214 -21.30 -12.69 -23.35
N LEU A 215 -21.26 -11.68 -22.48
CA LEU A 215 -21.07 -10.29 -22.86
C LEU A 215 -19.76 -10.08 -23.60
N GLN A 216 -18.64 -10.62 -23.12
CA GLN A 216 -17.32 -10.53 -23.75
C GLN A 216 -17.38 -10.88 -25.24
N LYS A 217 -18.02 -12.01 -25.58
CA LYS A 217 -18.17 -12.45 -26.99
C LYS A 217 -18.94 -11.44 -27.83
N THR A 218 -20.01 -10.86 -27.28
CA THR A 218 -20.80 -9.85 -27.99
C THR A 218 -20.09 -8.51 -28.10
N VAL A 219 -19.26 -8.15 -27.12
CA VAL A 219 -18.41 -6.96 -27.16
C VAL A 219 -17.34 -7.09 -28.23
N ASP A 220 -16.68 -8.26 -28.31
CA ASP A 220 -15.66 -8.54 -29.33
C ASP A 220 -16.25 -8.44 -30.76
N LEU A 221 -17.44 -9.00 -30.95
CA LEU A 221 -18.15 -8.91 -32.24
C LEU A 221 -18.50 -7.47 -32.60
N GLU A 222 -19.01 -6.69 -31.66
CA GLU A 222 -19.38 -5.29 -31.90
C GLU A 222 -18.15 -4.41 -32.11
N ALA A 223 -17.08 -4.61 -31.34
CA ALA A 223 -15.80 -3.92 -31.51
C ALA A 223 -15.21 -4.20 -32.89
N LYS A 224 -15.30 -5.45 -33.38
CA LYS A 224 -14.90 -5.82 -34.74
C LYS A 224 -15.73 -5.10 -35.81
N LYS A 225 -17.06 -5.01 -35.63
CA LYS A 225 -17.94 -4.28 -36.57
C LYS A 225 -17.61 -2.78 -36.62
N ARG A 226 -17.20 -2.19 -35.49
CA ARG A 226 -16.86 -0.77 -35.37
C ARG A 226 -15.40 -0.43 -35.70
N GLY A 227 -14.52 -1.43 -35.80
CA GLY A 227 -13.09 -1.23 -36.06
C GLY A 227 -12.27 -0.79 -34.85
N PHE A 228 -12.68 -1.18 -33.63
CA PHE A 228 -12.05 -0.76 -32.36
C PHE A 228 -11.47 -1.92 -31.55
N GLN A 229 -10.95 -2.96 -32.21
CA GLN A 229 -10.42 -4.16 -31.56
C GLN A 229 -9.30 -3.85 -30.56
N GLU A 230 -8.41 -2.90 -30.88
CA GLU A 230 -7.33 -2.48 -29.97
C GLU A 230 -7.87 -1.66 -28.78
N SER A 231 -8.97 -0.92 -28.98
CA SER A 231 -9.55 -0.04 -27.96
C SER A 231 -10.30 -0.78 -26.85
N ILE A 232 -10.59 -2.07 -27.01
CA ILE A 232 -11.22 -2.91 -25.98
C ILE A 232 -10.21 -3.64 -25.09
N THR A 233 -8.90 -3.43 -25.27
CA THR A 233 -7.86 -4.00 -24.39
C THR A 233 -8.14 -3.77 -22.90
N PRO A 234 -8.56 -2.57 -22.43
CA PRO A 234 -8.91 -2.38 -21.03
C PRO A 234 -10.08 -3.24 -20.53
N ILE A 235 -11.00 -3.64 -21.41
CA ILE A 235 -12.08 -4.58 -21.08
C ILE A 235 -11.51 -6.00 -20.95
N HIS A 236 -10.63 -6.40 -21.86
CA HIS A 236 -9.95 -7.70 -21.77
C HIS A 236 -9.10 -7.82 -20.50
N ASP A 237 -8.38 -6.76 -20.11
CA ASP A 237 -7.60 -6.74 -18.86
C ASP A 237 -8.47 -6.94 -17.62
N VAL A 238 -9.67 -6.34 -17.59
CA VAL A 238 -10.64 -6.54 -16.51
C VAL A 238 -11.16 -7.97 -16.48
N LEU A 239 -11.42 -8.55 -17.66
CA LEU A 239 -12.00 -9.89 -17.79
C LEU A 239 -10.96 -11.02 -17.83
N ALA A 240 -9.67 -10.71 -17.74
CA ALA A 240 -8.59 -11.69 -17.85
C ALA A 240 -8.74 -12.83 -16.84
N SER A 241 -9.18 -12.53 -15.61
CA SER A 241 -9.37 -13.51 -14.53
C SER A 241 -10.81 -14.00 -14.37
N LEU A 242 -11.69 -13.70 -15.33
CA LEU A 242 -13.08 -14.12 -15.31
C LEU A 242 -13.25 -15.65 -15.42
N PRO A 243 -12.51 -16.37 -16.28
CA PRO A 243 -12.69 -17.81 -16.44
C PRO A 243 -12.46 -18.60 -15.15
N GLU A 244 -11.45 -18.23 -14.36
CA GLU A 244 -11.13 -18.87 -13.08
C GLU A 244 -12.24 -18.62 -12.06
N LEU A 245 -12.74 -17.38 -11.95
CA LEU A 245 -13.86 -17.05 -11.08
C LEU A 245 -15.11 -17.85 -11.46
N LEU A 246 -15.47 -17.87 -12.75
CA LEU A 246 -16.67 -18.56 -13.22
C LEU A 246 -16.61 -20.07 -12.91
N SER A 247 -15.47 -20.70 -13.17
CA SER A 247 -15.27 -22.12 -12.89
C SER A 247 -15.34 -22.43 -11.38
N ASP A 248 -14.76 -21.59 -10.52
CA ASP A 248 -14.79 -21.81 -9.08
C ASP A 248 -16.20 -21.61 -8.50
N GLU A 249 -16.94 -20.59 -8.95
CA GLU A 249 -18.31 -20.36 -8.51
C GLU A 249 -19.27 -21.45 -9.00
N GLU A 250 -19.08 -21.99 -10.22
CA GLU A 250 -19.85 -23.13 -10.70
C GLU A 250 -19.62 -24.37 -9.82
N ARG A 251 -18.36 -24.64 -9.43
CA ARG A 251 -18.02 -25.72 -8.49
C ARG A 251 -18.75 -25.52 -7.16
N ARG A 252 -18.70 -24.32 -6.58
CA ARG A 252 -19.35 -24.01 -5.29
C ARG A 252 -20.87 -24.19 -5.35
N LEU A 253 -21.51 -23.87 -6.47
CA LEU A 253 -22.94 -24.17 -6.67
C LEU A 253 -23.23 -25.67 -6.70
N LYS A 254 -22.35 -26.47 -7.31
CA LYS A 254 -22.50 -27.94 -7.38
C LYS A 254 -22.15 -28.64 -6.06
N THR A 255 -21.34 -28.01 -5.23
CA THR A 255 -20.88 -28.53 -3.93
C THR A 255 -21.13 -27.50 -2.82
N PRO A 256 -22.41 -27.21 -2.49
CA PRO A 256 -22.73 -26.26 -1.44
C PRO A 256 -22.26 -26.80 -0.08
N ARG A 257 -21.75 -25.90 0.76
CA ARG A 257 -21.31 -26.26 2.11
C ARG A 257 -22.51 -26.30 3.06
N ASN A 258 -22.65 -27.40 3.79
CA ASN A 258 -23.81 -27.65 4.68
C ASN A 258 -23.63 -27.11 6.12
N LYS A 259 -22.42 -26.72 6.50
CA LYS A 259 -22.09 -26.13 7.80
C LYS A 259 -21.28 -24.86 7.59
N ASP A 260 -21.48 -23.86 8.45
CA ASP A 260 -20.65 -22.66 8.43
C ASP A 260 -19.21 -22.98 8.90
N VAL A 261 -18.26 -22.11 8.50
CA VAL A 261 -16.83 -22.28 8.79
C VAL A 261 -16.56 -22.32 10.30
N SER A 262 -17.25 -21.48 11.09
CA SER A 262 -16.98 -21.38 12.52
C SER A 262 -17.36 -22.67 13.26
N THR A 263 -18.48 -23.29 12.88
CA THR A 263 -18.90 -24.59 13.38
C THR A 263 -17.88 -25.68 13.04
N LEU A 264 -17.40 -25.72 11.78
CA LEU A 264 -16.40 -26.70 11.35
C LEU A 264 -15.05 -26.54 12.08
N LEU A 265 -14.64 -25.30 12.38
CA LEU A 265 -13.44 -25.04 13.15
C LEU A 265 -13.56 -25.49 14.62
N ASN A 266 -14.76 -25.39 15.20
CA ASN A 266 -15.01 -25.83 16.58
C ASN A 266 -15.11 -27.37 16.71
N GLU A 267 -15.44 -28.08 15.63
CA GLU A 267 -15.59 -29.53 15.57
C GLU A 267 -14.34 -30.26 15.05
N LEU A 268 -13.17 -29.59 14.96
CA LEU A 268 -11.96 -30.19 14.43
C LEU A 268 -11.50 -31.39 15.28
N SER A 269 -11.19 -32.49 14.60
CA SER A 269 -10.63 -33.71 15.22
C SER A 269 -9.22 -33.46 15.79
N ASP A 270 -8.88 -34.14 16.89
CA ASP A 270 -7.51 -34.15 17.44
C ASP A 270 -6.52 -34.93 16.57
N ASN A 271 -7.00 -35.86 15.72
CA ASN A 271 -6.13 -36.54 14.76
C ASN A 271 -5.59 -35.54 13.72
N PRO A 272 -4.26 -35.34 13.61
CA PRO A 272 -3.68 -34.27 12.80
C PRO A 272 -3.96 -34.45 11.31
N ILE A 273 -3.98 -35.69 10.79
CA ILE A 273 -4.25 -35.96 9.37
C ILE A 273 -5.71 -35.65 9.02
N VAL A 274 -6.64 -36.03 9.90
CA VAL A 274 -8.07 -35.72 9.71
C VAL A 274 -8.29 -34.20 9.80
N LYS A 275 -7.67 -33.55 10.78
CA LYS A 275 -7.70 -32.09 10.96
C LYS A 275 -7.18 -31.37 9.71
N THR A 276 -6.02 -31.78 9.18
CA THR A 276 -5.45 -31.19 7.95
C THR A 276 -6.38 -31.31 6.76
N LYS A 277 -7.01 -32.47 6.54
CA LYS A 277 -7.94 -32.65 5.41
C LYS A 277 -9.11 -31.68 5.49
N VAL A 278 -9.73 -31.54 6.68
CA VAL A 278 -10.83 -30.59 6.89
C VAL A 278 -10.37 -29.15 6.66
N LEU A 279 -9.20 -28.77 7.16
CA LEU A 279 -8.66 -27.42 6.99
C LEU A 279 -8.30 -27.11 5.53
N ILE A 280 -7.74 -28.06 4.78
CA ILE A 280 -7.50 -27.91 3.34
C ILE A 280 -8.82 -27.71 2.59
N GLU A 281 -9.86 -28.49 2.92
CA GLU A 281 -11.19 -28.30 2.34
C GLU A 281 -11.77 -26.91 2.64
N LEU A 282 -11.36 -26.28 3.76
CA LEU A 282 -11.79 -24.95 4.16
C LEU A 282 -10.97 -23.80 3.57
N LEU A 283 -9.80 -24.06 2.95
CA LEU A 283 -8.96 -22.98 2.41
C LEU A 283 -9.67 -22.10 1.38
N ASP A 284 -10.66 -22.64 0.68
CA ASP A 284 -11.47 -21.89 -0.28
C ASP A 284 -12.42 -20.88 0.38
N GLU A 285 -12.56 -20.88 1.71
CA GLU A 285 -13.31 -19.90 2.50
C GLU A 285 -12.42 -18.83 3.17
N ILE A 286 -11.09 -18.88 3.00
CA ILE A 286 -10.20 -17.81 3.48
C ILE A 286 -10.65 -16.48 2.89
N SER A 287 -10.89 -15.49 3.76
CA SER A 287 -11.50 -14.20 3.38
C SER A 287 -10.70 -13.00 3.88
N ALA A 288 -9.37 -13.13 3.94
CA ALA A 288 -8.45 -12.03 4.23
C ALA A 288 -8.63 -10.84 3.26
N ARG A 289 -8.27 -9.63 3.73
CA ARG A 289 -8.46 -8.35 3.02
C ARG A 289 -7.17 -7.54 2.95
N GLN A 290 -7.08 -6.70 1.93
CA GLN A 290 -5.99 -5.73 1.79
C GLN A 290 -6.21 -4.57 2.78
N SER A 291 -5.14 -4.15 3.47
CA SER A 291 -5.19 -3.16 4.57
C SER A 291 -4.71 -1.76 4.19
N GLY A 292 -4.20 -1.56 2.97
CA GLY A 292 -3.71 -0.26 2.48
C GLY A 292 -3.44 -0.27 0.98
N GLN A 293 -3.15 0.90 0.39
CA GLN A 293 -2.84 1.03 -1.04
C GLN A 293 -1.64 1.97 -1.32
N PRO A 294 -0.70 1.62 -2.24
CA PRO A 294 -0.66 0.35 -2.99
C PRO A 294 -0.35 -0.84 -2.06
N GLY A 295 -0.95 -2.01 -2.29
CA GLY A 295 -0.80 -3.14 -1.38
C GLY A 295 -1.28 -4.48 -1.94
N GLY A 296 -1.17 -5.52 -1.10
CA GLY A 296 -1.61 -6.89 -1.36
C GLY A 296 -2.41 -7.46 -0.18
N VAL A 297 -2.81 -8.72 -0.30
CA VAL A 297 -3.51 -9.44 0.79
C VAL A 297 -2.54 -10.41 1.45
N TYR A 298 -2.43 -10.32 2.76
CA TYR A 298 -1.71 -11.30 3.57
C TYR A 298 -2.68 -12.32 4.15
N LEU A 299 -2.53 -13.60 3.81
CA LEU A 299 -3.44 -14.66 4.25
C LEU A 299 -3.07 -15.25 5.62
N GLY A 300 -1.82 -15.06 6.08
CA GLY A 300 -1.27 -15.73 7.27
C GLY A 300 -2.05 -15.50 8.57
N GLU A 301 -2.81 -14.41 8.64
CA GLU A 301 -3.62 -14.07 9.82
C GLU A 301 -4.99 -14.75 9.85
N ASP A 302 -5.44 -15.37 8.76
CA ASP A 302 -6.75 -16.02 8.66
C ASP A 302 -6.86 -17.22 9.64
N PRO A 303 -7.97 -17.37 10.39
CA PRO A 303 -8.13 -18.44 11.36
C PRO A 303 -7.94 -19.85 10.80
N ILE A 304 -8.38 -20.11 9.57
CA ILE A 304 -8.24 -21.43 8.93
C ILE A 304 -6.76 -21.72 8.71
N LEU A 305 -6.02 -20.73 8.20
CA LEU A 305 -4.60 -20.89 7.90
C LEU A 305 -3.77 -21.01 9.17
N LYS A 306 -4.09 -20.24 10.22
CA LYS A 306 -3.47 -20.38 11.54
C LYS A 306 -3.65 -21.77 12.14
N GLU A 307 -4.86 -22.32 12.09
CA GLU A 307 -5.11 -23.69 12.57
C GLU A 307 -4.36 -24.73 11.74
N LEU A 308 -4.22 -24.52 10.43
CA LEU A 308 -3.48 -25.42 9.55
C LEU A 308 -1.97 -25.39 9.84
N ILE A 309 -1.40 -24.20 10.06
CA ILE A 309 -0.01 -24.02 10.47
C ILE A 309 0.25 -24.70 11.83
N ARG A 310 -0.69 -24.59 12.78
CA ARG A 310 -0.58 -25.24 14.11
C ARG A 310 -0.54 -26.77 14.06
N VAL A 311 -1.04 -27.41 12.99
CA VAL A 311 -0.89 -28.86 12.82
C VAL A 311 0.59 -29.25 12.68
N GLY A 312 1.40 -28.41 12.04
CA GLY A 312 2.83 -28.65 11.87
C GLY A 312 3.15 -29.72 10.82
N GLU A 313 4.26 -30.44 11.02
CA GLU A 313 4.81 -31.40 10.05
C GLU A 313 3.84 -32.45 9.50
N PRO A 314 2.88 -33.02 10.27
CA PRO A 314 1.89 -33.94 9.73
C PRO A 314 1.07 -33.41 8.55
N ALA A 315 0.97 -32.07 8.40
CA ALA A 315 0.22 -31.45 7.30
C ALA A 315 1.00 -31.36 5.98
N VAL A 316 2.33 -31.50 6.00
CA VAL A 316 3.22 -31.10 4.88
C VAL A 316 2.90 -31.85 3.58
N GLU A 317 2.72 -33.17 3.61
CA GLU A 317 2.46 -33.95 2.39
C GLU A 317 1.09 -33.62 1.75
N LEU A 318 0.09 -33.34 2.57
CA LEU A 318 -1.24 -32.94 2.10
C LEU A 318 -1.20 -31.51 1.55
N LEU A 319 -0.47 -30.61 2.19
CA LEU A 319 -0.24 -29.24 1.72
C LEU A 319 0.56 -29.20 0.42
N LEU A 320 1.56 -30.07 0.24
CA LEU A 320 2.29 -30.21 -1.02
C LEU A 320 1.36 -30.67 -2.15
N THR A 321 0.47 -31.61 -1.87
CA THR A 321 -0.55 -32.04 -2.84
C THR A 321 -1.52 -30.91 -3.18
N CYS A 322 -1.94 -30.13 -2.18
CA CYS A 322 -2.79 -28.96 -2.35
C CYS A 322 -2.11 -27.88 -3.20
N LEU A 323 -0.84 -27.54 -2.91
CA LEU A 323 -0.06 -26.58 -3.67
C LEU A 323 0.10 -26.98 -5.13
N GLU A 324 0.32 -28.27 -5.39
CA GLU A 324 0.58 -28.81 -6.73
C GLU A 324 -0.68 -28.91 -7.61
N LYS A 325 -1.86 -29.18 -7.01
CA LYS A 325 -3.04 -29.63 -7.76
C LYS A 325 -4.32 -28.85 -7.51
N ASP A 326 -4.40 -28.07 -6.43
CA ASP A 326 -5.64 -27.39 -6.06
C ASP A 326 -5.79 -26.08 -6.87
N SER A 327 -6.82 -26.05 -7.71
CA SER A 327 -7.15 -24.91 -8.56
C SER A 327 -8.28 -24.04 -8.00
N ARG A 328 -8.77 -24.32 -6.79
CA ARG A 328 -9.84 -23.54 -6.15
C ARG A 328 -9.35 -22.14 -5.82
N LEU A 329 -10.28 -21.20 -5.75
CA LEU A 329 -10.01 -19.83 -5.29
C LEU A 329 -10.36 -19.71 -3.80
N THR A 330 -9.60 -18.90 -3.07
CA THR A 330 -10.03 -18.36 -1.77
C THR A 330 -11.16 -17.34 -1.97
N ARG A 331 -11.74 -16.78 -0.90
CA ARG A 331 -12.63 -15.60 -0.95
C ARG A 331 -11.86 -14.27 -0.89
N SER A 332 -10.53 -14.31 -1.01
CA SER A 332 -9.65 -13.14 -0.96
C SER A 332 -9.29 -12.65 -2.35
N VAL A 333 -9.34 -11.33 -2.51
CA VAL A 333 -9.05 -10.64 -3.78
C VAL A 333 -8.09 -9.49 -3.50
N SER A 334 -7.01 -9.41 -4.27
CA SER A 334 -6.09 -8.27 -4.28
C SER A 334 -6.44 -7.31 -5.42
N PHE A 335 -6.27 -6.00 -5.19
CA PHE A 335 -6.68 -4.98 -6.15
C PHE A 335 -5.62 -3.89 -6.37
N HIS A 336 -4.45 -3.96 -5.73
CA HIS A 336 -3.38 -2.94 -5.78
C HIS A 336 -3.85 -1.54 -5.31
N ARG A 337 -4.60 -0.83 -6.15
CA ARG A 337 -5.27 0.44 -5.86
C ARG A 337 -6.74 0.32 -6.22
N ASP A 338 -7.61 0.79 -5.34
CA ASP A 338 -9.07 0.59 -5.47
C ASP A 338 -9.65 1.22 -6.75
N PHE A 339 -9.04 2.31 -7.24
CA PHE A 339 -9.38 2.98 -8.49
C PHE A 339 -8.83 2.31 -9.77
N PHE A 340 -8.04 1.23 -9.67
CA PHE A 340 -7.73 0.38 -10.82
C PHE A 340 -8.86 -0.62 -11.05
N ARG A 341 -9.05 -1.10 -12.28
CA ARG A 341 -10.12 -2.05 -12.61
C ARG A 341 -9.69 -3.52 -12.59
N THR A 342 -8.39 -3.80 -12.57
CA THR A 342 -7.88 -5.16 -12.49
C THR A 342 -8.03 -5.73 -11.08
N ARG A 343 -8.35 -7.02 -10.98
CA ARG A 343 -8.50 -7.74 -9.71
C ARG A 343 -7.78 -9.06 -9.82
N ARG A 344 -7.10 -9.47 -8.76
CA ARG A 344 -6.42 -10.76 -8.67
C ARG A 344 -7.12 -11.63 -7.63
N PHE A 345 -7.77 -12.69 -8.09
CA PHE A 345 -8.28 -13.74 -7.21
C PHE A 345 -7.12 -14.57 -6.67
N ILE A 346 -7.13 -14.84 -5.37
CA ILE A 346 -6.04 -15.54 -4.71
C ILE A 346 -6.35 -17.04 -4.67
N PRO A 347 -5.53 -17.91 -5.29
CA PRO A 347 -5.78 -19.34 -5.32
C PRO A 347 -5.50 -20.00 -3.97
N VAL A 348 -6.15 -21.13 -3.70
CA VAL A 348 -5.91 -21.96 -2.50
C VAL A 348 -4.46 -22.44 -2.41
N SER A 349 -3.81 -22.67 -3.55
CA SER A 349 -2.39 -23.03 -3.62
C SER A 349 -1.46 -21.96 -3.01
N GLU A 350 -1.80 -20.66 -3.08
CA GLU A 350 -1.03 -19.62 -2.37
C GLU A 350 -1.16 -19.74 -0.85
N ALA A 351 -2.35 -20.09 -0.34
CA ALA A 351 -2.52 -20.35 1.09
C ALA A 351 -1.71 -21.59 1.52
N ALA A 352 -1.73 -22.66 0.73
CA ALA A 352 -0.92 -23.85 0.99
C ALA A 352 0.59 -23.53 0.99
N TYR A 353 1.06 -22.70 0.05
CA TYR A 353 2.45 -22.23 0.01
C TYR A 353 2.83 -21.44 1.28
N ILE A 354 1.98 -20.52 1.73
CA ILE A 354 2.21 -19.77 2.97
C ILE A 354 2.28 -20.74 4.17
N ALA A 355 1.32 -21.67 4.30
CA ALA A 355 1.35 -22.66 5.38
C ALA A 355 2.63 -23.52 5.37
N LEU A 356 3.08 -23.95 4.20
CA LEU A 356 4.32 -24.73 4.07
C LEU A 356 5.54 -23.95 4.55
N ARG A 357 5.67 -22.66 4.20
CA ARG A 357 6.79 -21.82 4.64
C ARG A 357 6.80 -21.62 6.16
N GLU A 358 5.63 -21.38 6.74
CA GLU A 358 5.48 -21.20 8.19
C GLU A 358 5.76 -22.50 8.96
N ILE A 359 5.25 -23.64 8.48
CA ILE A 359 5.49 -24.95 9.12
C ILE A 359 6.96 -25.35 9.02
N LEU A 360 7.58 -25.17 7.84
CA LEU A 360 8.97 -25.54 7.59
C LEU A 360 9.97 -24.52 8.13
N GLN A 361 9.49 -23.30 8.43
CA GLN A 361 10.30 -22.12 8.81
C GLN A 361 11.39 -21.80 7.79
N ILE A 362 11.08 -21.99 6.51
CA ILE A 362 11.93 -21.63 5.37
C ILE A 362 11.07 -20.86 4.37
N HIS A 363 11.56 -19.71 3.96
CA HIS A 363 10.82 -18.72 3.19
C HIS A 363 11.33 -18.61 1.76
N ASN A 364 12.57 -19.04 1.50
CA ASN A 364 13.21 -18.95 0.19
C ASN A 364 13.23 -20.33 -0.50
N PHE A 365 12.22 -20.57 -1.34
CA PHE A 365 12.16 -21.71 -2.27
C PHE A 365 12.28 -21.29 -3.75
N GLY A 366 12.72 -20.04 -3.99
CA GLY A 366 12.72 -19.34 -5.28
C GLY A 366 11.97 -18.01 -5.19
N LYS A 367 12.10 -17.15 -6.20
CA LYS A 367 11.38 -15.86 -6.23
C LYS A 367 9.88 -16.11 -6.39
N GLU A 368 9.07 -15.49 -5.53
CA GLU A 368 7.62 -15.70 -5.52
C GLU A 368 6.94 -15.29 -6.84
N ASP A 369 7.42 -14.20 -7.46
CA ASP A 369 6.87 -13.69 -8.71
C ASP A 369 7.11 -14.65 -9.89
N ASP A 370 8.17 -15.48 -9.83
CA ASP A 370 8.56 -16.38 -10.91
C ASP A 370 7.57 -17.53 -11.12
N TRP A 371 6.84 -17.95 -10.07
CA TRP A 371 5.92 -19.09 -10.19
C TRP A 371 4.45 -18.69 -10.19
N LYS A 372 4.06 -17.62 -9.48
CA LYS A 372 2.66 -17.16 -9.39
C LYS A 372 2.05 -16.80 -10.75
N GLY A 373 2.87 -16.31 -11.69
CA GLY A 373 2.44 -15.98 -13.06
C GLY A 373 2.40 -17.15 -14.04
N ARG A 374 2.95 -18.33 -13.67
CA ARG A 374 3.04 -19.52 -14.55
C ARG A 374 1.95 -20.56 -14.30
N GLY A 375 0.94 -20.24 -13.49
CA GLY A 375 -0.19 -21.13 -13.22
C GLY A 375 0.23 -22.49 -12.66
N VAL A 376 -0.38 -23.56 -13.18
CA VAL A 376 -0.16 -24.94 -12.71
C VAL A 376 1.28 -25.44 -12.88
N GLU A 377 2.01 -24.98 -13.90
CA GLU A 377 3.41 -25.35 -14.10
C GLU A 377 4.30 -24.74 -13.01
N GLY A 378 4.07 -23.45 -12.70
CA GLY A 378 4.76 -22.77 -11.60
C GLY A 378 4.46 -23.41 -10.25
N GLN A 379 3.20 -23.78 -10.01
CA GLN A 379 2.76 -24.51 -8.81
C GLN A 379 3.47 -25.87 -8.65
N ALA A 380 3.56 -26.65 -9.71
CA ALA A 380 4.25 -27.94 -9.70
C ALA A 380 5.76 -27.80 -9.43
N GLU A 381 6.41 -26.81 -10.06
CA GLU A 381 7.83 -26.53 -9.85
C GLU A 381 8.14 -26.17 -8.38
N ILE A 382 7.36 -25.25 -7.79
CA ILE A 382 7.57 -24.84 -6.41
C ILE A 382 7.25 -25.97 -5.43
N ALA A 383 6.20 -26.77 -5.70
CA ALA A 383 5.88 -27.94 -4.90
C ALA A 383 7.01 -28.99 -4.95
N ALA A 384 7.64 -29.19 -6.11
CA ALA A 384 8.78 -30.10 -6.26
C ALA A 384 10.00 -29.63 -5.44
N LYS A 385 10.31 -28.33 -5.44
CA LYS A 385 11.40 -27.75 -4.62
C LYS A 385 11.15 -27.95 -3.13
N ILE A 386 9.95 -27.65 -2.65
CA ILE A 386 9.58 -27.85 -1.24
C ILE A 386 9.59 -29.34 -0.89
N ARG A 387 9.16 -30.22 -1.79
CA ARG A 387 9.20 -31.68 -1.57
C ARG A 387 10.62 -32.22 -1.51
N ALA A 388 11.53 -31.71 -2.33
CA ALA A 388 12.95 -32.07 -2.27
C ALA A 388 13.55 -31.66 -0.90
N TYR A 389 13.28 -30.43 -0.46
CA TYR A 389 13.65 -29.96 0.88
C TYR A 389 13.06 -30.87 1.97
N TRP A 390 11.75 -31.13 1.92
CA TRP A 390 11.07 -31.95 2.92
C TRP A 390 11.66 -33.35 3.00
N ASN A 391 11.93 -34.01 1.87
CA ASN A 391 12.55 -35.33 1.84
C ASN A 391 13.96 -35.36 2.42
N GLN A 392 14.73 -34.28 2.25
CA GLN A 392 16.09 -34.17 2.79
C GLN A 392 16.11 -33.90 4.30
N TYR A 393 15.14 -33.14 4.82
CA TYR A 393 15.21 -32.56 6.16
C TYR A 393 14.11 -33.03 7.14
N LYS A 394 13.10 -33.78 6.69
CA LYS A 394 12.03 -34.28 7.57
C LYS A 394 12.58 -35.06 8.77
N GLY A 395 12.00 -34.82 9.95
CA GLY A 395 12.44 -35.42 11.21
C GLY A 395 13.76 -34.87 11.77
N MET A 396 14.46 -33.97 11.06
CA MET A 396 15.67 -33.32 11.55
C MET A 396 15.31 -32.11 12.41
N PRO A 397 16.01 -31.83 13.54
CA PRO A 397 15.80 -30.61 14.31
C PRO A 397 16.03 -29.36 13.45
N TYR A 398 15.22 -28.31 13.62
CA TYR A 398 15.28 -27.09 12.81
C TYR A 398 16.69 -26.47 12.75
N SER A 399 17.37 -26.35 13.90
CA SER A 399 18.74 -25.82 13.96
C SER A 399 19.75 -26.65 13.15
N GLU A 400 19.56 -27.97 13.08
CA GLU A 400 20.40 -28.85 12.29
C GLU A 400 20.13 -28.70 10.78
N ARG A 401 18.88 -28.43 10.38
CA ARG A 401 18.54 -28.10 8.98
C ARG A 401 19.27 -26.85 8.52
N LEU A 402 19.19 -25.77 9.31
CA LEU A 402 19.85 -24.51 9.00
C LEU A 402 21.38 -24.66 8.94
N TYR A 403 21.95 -25.44 9.87
CA TYR A 403 23.38 -25.76 9.84
C TYR A 403 23.77 -26.48 8.54
N LYS A 404 22.98 -27.46 8.10
CA LYS A 404 23.23 -28.17 6.84
C LYS A 404 23.07 -27.28 5.61
N ILE A 405 22.06 -26.41 5.55
CA ILE A 405 21.90 -25.42 4.48
C ILE A 405 23.15 -24.53 4.39
N LEU A 406 23.64 -24.05 5.55
CA LEU A 406 24.83 -23.22 5.59
C LEU A 406 26.10 -23.99 5.20
N ALA A 407 26.14 -25.31 5.45
CA ALA A 407 27.24 -26.19 5.06
C ALA A 407 27.18 -26.62 3.57
N ASP A 408 26.02 -26.52 2.92
CA ASP A 408 25.83 -26.91 1.53
C ASP A 408 26.36 -25.83 0.56
N ASP A 409 27.35 -26.20 -0.25
CA ASP A 409 27.96 -25.33 -1.25
C ASP A 409 27.04 -25.01 -2.43
N GLN A 410 25.95 -25.75 -2.61
CA GLN A 410 25.00 -25.57 -3.70
C GLN A 410 23.69 -24.90 -3.27
N ALA A 411 23.51 -24.58 -1.98
CA ALA A 411 22.27 -23.98 -1.50
C ALA A 411 22.02 -22.54 -2.01
N GLY A 412 23.08 -21.81 -2.37
CA GLY A 412 22.97 -20.46 -2.94
C GLY A 412 22.79 -19.34 -1.90
N GLY A 413 22.97 -18.09 -2.37
CA GLY A 413 23.09 -16.90 -1.52
C GLY A 413 21.87 -16.61 -0.63
N GLU A 414 20.66 -16.64 -1.19
CA GLU A 414 19.42 -16.37 -0.44
C GLU A 414 19.17 -17.40 0.67
N SER A 415 19.40 -18.69 0.39
CA SER A 415 19.22 -19.76 1.37
C SER A 415 20.30 -19.70 2.45
N TRP A 416 21.55 -19.37 2.12
CA TRP A 416 22.59 -19.14 3.11
C TRP A 416 22.23 -17.97 4.04
N LEU A 417 21.77 -16.83 3.49
CA LEU A 417 21.38 -15.66 4.25
C LEU A 417 20.22 -15.95 5.20
N GLU A 418 19.17 -16.59 4.71
CA GLU A 418 18.03 -17.00 5.53
C GLU A 418 18.47 -17.93 6.67
N ALA A 419 19.29 -18.94 6.36
CA ALA A 419 19.79 -19.87 7.36
C ALA A 419 20.66 -19.20 8.41
N ALA A 420 21.59 -18.35 7.98
CA ALA A 420 22.48 -17.60 8.87
C ALA A 420 21.67 -16.69 9.80
N ASN A 421 20.73 -15.90 9.27
CA ASN A 421 19.90 -15.01 10.07
C ASN A 421 19.06 -15.80 11.09
N SER A 422 18.42 -16.89 10.66
CA SER A 422 17.59 -17.72 11.55
C SER A 422 18.41 -18.40 12.66
N ILE A 423 19.64 -18.82 12.37
CA ILE A 423 20.58 -19.33 13.39
C ILE A 423 20.87 -18.26 14.44
N VAL A 424 21.15 -17.02 14.01
CA VAL A 424 21.49 -15.93 14.95
C VAL A 424 20.30 -15.53 15.80
N GLN A 425 19.12 -15.38 15.20
CA GLN A 425 17.95 -14.85 15.87
C GLN A 425 17.24 -15.86 16.77
N THR A 426 17.08 -17.12 16.35
CA THR A 426 16.15 -18.04 17.02
C THR A 426 16.70 -19.45 17.29
N ALA A 427 17.56 -19.99 16.42
CA ALA A 427 17.88 -21.43 16.43
C ALA A 427 19.29 -21.81 16.93
N GLY A 428 20.19 -20.84 17.11
CA GLY A 428 21.62 -21.10 17.22
C GLY A 428 22.13 -21.60 18.56
N LYS A 429 21.34 -21.55 19.65
CA LYS A 429 21.81 -21.96 20.99
C LYS A 429 22.38 -23.38 21.01
N SER A 430 21.73 -24.31 20.31
CA SER A 430 22.18 -25.71 20.19
C SER A 430 23.44 -25.88 19.33
N LEU A 431 23.76 -24.91 18.47
CA LEU A 431 24.87 -24.99 17.52
C LEU A 431 26.18 -24.41 18.06
N ARG A 432 26.19 -23.78 19.25
CA ARG A 432 27.40 -23.18 19.84
C ARG A 432 28.53 -24.18 20.09
N GLY A 433 28.18 -25.45 20.36
CA GLY A 433 29.16 -26.53 20.56
C GLY A 433 29.65 -27.19 19.28
N LYS A 434 29.09 -26.87 18.11
CA LYS A 434 29.54 -27.44 16.84
C LYS A 434 30.84 -26.77 16.39
N ASN A 435 31.90 -27.56 16.25
CA ASN A 435 33.24 -27.07 15.92
C ASN A 435 33.85 -27.71 14.65
N SER A 436 33.10 -28.57 13.95
CA SER A 436 33.63 -29.35 12.81
C SER A 436 32.68 -29.39 11.60
N PRO A 437 32.59 -28.32 10.79
CA PRO A 437 33.05 -26.95 11.06
C PRO A 437 32.09 -26.18 12.00
N SER A 438 32.58 -25.10 12.62
CA SER A 438 31.72 -24.21 13.41
C SER A 438 30.82 -23.33 12.53
N VAL A 439 29.72 -22.82 13.11
CA VAL A 439 28.84 -21.85 12.43
C VAL A 439 29.62 -20.62 11.96
N SER A 440 30.52 -20.08 12.79
CA SER A 440 31.38 -18.95 12.39
C SER A 440 32.28 -19.32 11.20
N THR A 441 32.78 -20.56 11.14
CA THR A 441 33.59 -21.02 10.00
C THR A 441 32.77 -21.10 8.72
N LEU A 442 31.55 -21.63 8.79
CA LEU A 442 30.64 -21.69 7.66
C LEU A 442 30.22 -20.30 7.18
N MET A 443 29.77 -19.42 8.09
CA MET A 443 29.39 -18.03 7.74
C MET A 443 30.56 -17.26 7.12
N ARG A 444 31.79 -17.38 7.64
CA ARG A 444 32.98 -16.76 7.02
C ARG A 444 33.18 -17.24 5.58
N LYS A 445 33.02 -18.54 5.32
CA LYS A 445 33.07 -19.09 3.97
C LYS A 445 31.98 -18.45 3.09
N ARG A 446 30.75 -18.34 3.58
CA ARG A 446 29.63 -17.75 2.81
C ARG A 446 29.80 -16.27 2.52
N VAL A 447 30.38 -15.50 3.44
CA VAL A 447 30.77 -14.10 3.15
C VAL A 447 31.72 -14.04 1.96
N LYS A 448 32.74 -14.90 1.93
CA LYS A 448 33.71 -14.96 0.83
C LYS A 448 33.09 -15.45 -0.48
N ASP A 449 32.24 -16.46 -0.42
CA ASP A 449 31.50 -16.96 -1.59
C ASP A 449 30.63 -15.83 -2.18
N LEU A 450 29.98 -15.02 -1.33
CA LEU A 450 29.18 -13.86 -1.75
C LEU A 450 30.02 -12.69 -2.26
N PHE A 451 31.27 -12.50 -1.81
CA PHE A 451 32.17 -11.50 -2.40
C PHE A 451 32.49 -11.81 -3.86
N ALA A 452 32.55 -13.09 -4.22
CA ALA A 452 32.86 -13.55 -5.56
C ALA A 452 31.64 -13.62 -6.49
N ALA A 453 30.42 -13.52 -5.93
CA ALA A 453 29.18 -13.64 -6.68
C ALA A 453 28.79 -12.29 -7.33
N GLU A 454 28.71 -12.25 -8.66
CA GLU A 454 28.24 -11.06 -9.40
C GLU A 454 26.73 -10.83 -9.23
N GLU A 455 25.97 -11.91 -8.96
CA GLU A 455 24.50 -11.97 -9.05
C GLU A 455 23.76 -11.25 -7.90
N PHE A 456 24.43 -10.98 -6.77
CA PHE A 456 23.79 -10.43 -5.56
C PHE A 456 24.08 -8.96 -5.28
N GLY A 457 24.93 -8.32 -6.09
CA GLY A 457 25.45 -6.99 -5.78
C GLY A 457 26.14 -6.92 -4.40
N SER A 458 26.48 -5.72 -3.94
CA SER A 458 27.16 -5.51 -2.65
C SER A 458 26.26 -5.71 -1.41
N SER A 459 24.94 -5.85 -1.55
CA SER A 459 24.02 -5.93 -0.40
C SER A 459 24.02 -7.30 0.28
N GLY A 460 23.98 -8.40 -0.48
CA GLY A 460 23.92 -9.74 0.12
C GLY A 460 25.16 -10.09 0.96
N SER A 461 26.35 -9.68 0.51
CA SER A 461 27.57 -9.87 1.28
C SER A 461 27.65 -8.96 2.52
N CYS A 462 27.09 -7.74 2.44
CA CYS A 462 26.93 -6.86 3.60
C CYS A 462 26.00 -7.48 4.66
N ASP A 463 24.86 -8.03 4.26
CA ASP A 463 23.94 -8.70 5.18
C ASP A 463 24.62 -9.89 5.87
N MET A 464 25.28 -10.77 5.11
CA MET A 464 25.94 -11.96 5.67
C MET A 464 27.05 -11.59 6.67
N VAL A 465 27.87 -10.57 6.39
CA VAL A 465 28.95 -10.16 7.31
C VAL A 465 28.40 -9.51 8.59
N LEU A 466 27.28 -8.79 8.50
CA LEU A 466 26.61 -8.22 9.67
C LEU A 466 25.95 -9.31 10.53
N ILE A 467 25.31 -10.30 9.91
CA ILE A 467 24.77 -11.49 10.60
C ILE A 467 25.90 -12.24 11.32
N LEU A 468 27.05 -12.44 10.66
CA LEU A 468 28.23 -13.03 11.30
C LEU A 468 28.72 -12.18 12.47
N ALA A 469 28.71 -10.85 12.37
CA ALA A 469 29.12 -9.96 13.45
C ALA A 469 28.21 -10.06 14.68
N ASP A 470 26.91 -10.30 14.50
CA ASP A 470 25.97 -10.60 15.58
C ASP A 470 26.21 -11.97 16.21
N TRP A 471 26.67 -12.94 15.42
CA TRP A 471 26.98 -14.29 15.89
C TRP A 471 28.31 -14.39 16.66
N ASP A 472 29.36 -13.79 16.09
CA ASP A 472 30.76 -13.88 16.48
C ASP A 472 31.55 -12.67 15.92
N LEU A 473 31.51 -11.58 16.69
CA LEU A 473 32.09 -10.29 16.30
C LEU A 473 33.59 -10.36 16.00
N GLN A 474 34.34 -11.22 16.70
CA GLN A 474 35.78 -11.35 16.49
C GLN A 474 36.08 -12.11 15.20
N ALA A 475 35.32 -13.16 14.89
CA ALA A 475 35.43 -13.84 13.60
C ALA A 475 35.01 -12.96 12.42
N ALA A 476 34.08 -12.02 12.63
CA ALA A 476 33.59 -11.09 11.61
C ALA A 476 34.59 -9.96 11.28
N LEU A 477 35.39 -9.51 12.25
CA LEU A 477 36.19 -8.28 12.14
C LEU A 477 37.08 -8.21 10.87
N PRO A 478 37.85 -9.25 10.48
CA PRO A 478 38.62 -9.20 9.24
C PRO A 478 37.76 -9.00 7.99
N LEU A 479 36.57 -9.61 7.95
CA LEU A 479 35.65 -9.54 6.83
C LEU A 479 34.90 -8.20 6.80
N LEU A 480 34.59 -7.61 7.97
CA LEU A 480 34.03 -6.26 8.05
C LEU A 480 34.97 -5.21 7.45
N ARG A 481 36.29 -5.36 7.69
CA ARG A 481 37.32 -4.49 7.09
C ARG A 481 37.38 -4.66 5.57
N GLU A 482 37.36 -5.89 5.10
CA GLU A 482 37.40 -6.19 3.67
C GLU A 482 36.15 -5.72 2.94
N GLN A 483 34.95 -6.01 3.47
CA GLN A 483 33.68 -5.53 2.93
C GLN A 483 33.66 -3.99 2.85
N TYR A 484 34.21 -3.31 3.87
CA TYR A 484 34.35 -1.86 3.83
C TYR A 484 35.24 -1.39 2.66
N GLN A 485 36.38 -2.03 2.41
CA GLN A 485 37.24 -1.67 1.28
C GLN A 485 36.58 -1.97 -0.08
N ILE A 486 35.84 -3.08 -0.19
CA ILE A 486 35.06 -3.42 -1.40
C ILE A 486 34.07 -2.30 -1.70
N MET A 487 33.21 -1.93 -0.73
CA MET A 487 32.24 -0.84 -0.91
C MET A 487 32.90 0.49 -1.26
N LYS A 488 34.01 0.81 -0.59
CA LYS A 488 34.78 2.02 -0.85
C LYS A 488 35.33 2.05 -2.28
N SER A 489 35.83 0.93 -2.78
CA SER A 489 36.41 0.82 -4.13
C SER A 489 35.36 0.89 -5.23
N SER A 490 34.14 0.41 -4.98
CA SER A 490 33.04 0.44 -5.93
C SER A 490 32.28 1.77 -5.95
N GLY A 491 32.67 2.75 -5.13
CA GLY A 491 31.95 4.01 -4.98
C GLY A 491 30.58 3.85 -4.32
N TYR A 492 30.35 2.75 -3.59
CA TYR A 492 29.05 2.40 -3.03
C TYR A 492 28.70 3.29 -1.82
N THR A 493 27.71 4.16 -1.97
CA THR A 493 27.19 5.05 -0.94
C THR A 493 25.90 4.47 -0.35
N SER A 494 26.00 3.73 0.75
CA SER A 494 24.85 3.03 1.36
C SER A 494 24.87 3.05 2.88
N PHE A 495 23.70 2.82 3.51
CA PHE A 495 23.54 2.70 4.96
C PHE A 495 24.38 1.56 5.57
N TYR A 496 24.76 0.56 4.77
CA TYR A 496 25.63 -0.53 5.21
C TYR A 496 26.99 -0.06 5.72
N ILE A 497 27.53 1.06 5.20
CA ILE A 497 28.78 1.64 5.70
C ILE A 497 28.63 2.07 7.17
N VAL A 498 27.48 2.62 7.55
CA VAL A 498 27.22 3.03 8.94
C VAL A 498 27.21 1.80 9.86
N GLU A 499 26.45 0.77 9.50
CA GLU A 499 26.32 -0.44 10.33
C GLU A 499 27.62 -1.25 10.41
N ILE A 500 28.35 -1.39 9.31
CA ILE A 500 29.68 -2.03 9.31
C ILE A 500 30.67 -1.24 10.18
N THR A 501 30.66 0.09 10.10
CA THR A 501 31.52 0.94 10.95
C THR A 501 31.17 0.77 12.43
N LYS A 502 29.87 0.75 12.79
CA LYS A 502 29.40 0.49 14.15
C LYS A 502 29.90 -0.87 14.68
N LYS A 503 29.76 -1.94 13.90
CA LYS A 503 30.27 -3.27 14.29
C LYS A 503 31.78 -3.28 14.49
N ARG A 504 32.54 -2.59 13.64
CA ARG A 504 34.00 -2.45 13.81
C ARG A 504 34.37 -1.70 15.10
N ILE A 505 33.67 -0.60 15.41
CA ILE A 505 33.86 0.13 16.67
C ILE A 505 33.53 -0.76 17.88
N GLN A 506 32.43 -1.51 17.84
CA GLN A 506 32.07 -2.49 18.89
C GLN A 506 33.16 -3.56 19.07
N ALA A 507 33.83 -3.95 17.98
CA ALA A 507 34.98 -4.85 18.00
C ALA A 507 36.28 -4.18 18.46
N LYS A 508 36.23 -2.91 18.91
CA LYS A 508 37.36 -2.07 19.31
C LYS A 508 38.31 -1.70 18.16
N ASP A 509 37.86 -1.79 16.91
CA ASP A 509 38.60 -1.37 15.71
C ASP A 509 38.39 0.13 15.45
N LEU A 510 39.06 0.98 16.24
CA LEU A 510 38.90 2.44 16.15
C LEU A 510 39.48 3.05 14.86
N SER A 511 40.24 2.29 14.06
CA SER A 511 40.67 2.74 12.72
C SER A 511 39.50 2.97 11.77
N ALA A 512 38.32 2.41 12.08
CA ALA A 512 37.09 2.64 11.33
C ALA A 512 36.62 4.10 11.38
N LEU A 513 36.94 4.86 12.44
CA LEU A 513 36.49 6.24 12.61
C LEU A 513 37.12 7.20 11.58
N PRO A 514 38.46 7.23 11.38
CA PRO A 514 39.05 8.00 10.28
C PRO A 514 38.53 7.60 8.90
N GLU A 515 38.34 6.31 8.64
CA GLU A 515 37.81 5.84 7.35
C GLU A 515 36.38 6.32 7.12
N TYR A 516 35.54 6.23 8.14
CA TYR A 516 34.17 6.73 8.12
C TYR A 516 34.09 8.24 7.87
N ALA A 517 34.97 9.03 8.49
CA ALA A 517 35.06 10.47 8.22
C ALA A 517 35.36 10.78 6.75
N LEU A 518 36.27 10.01 6.12
CA LEU A 518 36.60 10.16 4.70
C LEU A 518 35.44 9.77 3.78
N TRP A 519 34.62 8.80 4.18
CA TRP A 519 33.40 8.47 3.45
C TRP A 519 32.35 9.57 3.56
N LEU A 520 32.11 10.11 4.76
CA LEU A 520 31.17 11.22 4.99
C LEU A 520 31.50 12.46 4.14
N ASP A 521 32.79 12.72 3.91
CA ASP A 521 33.26 13.84 3.08
C ASP A 521 32.88 13.68 1.60
N LYS A 522 32.67 12.45 1.13
CA LYS A 522 32.38 12.13 -0.28
C LYS A 522 30.91 11.92 -0.57
N VAL A 523 30.13 11.45 0.41
CA VAL A 523 28.73 11.10 0.18
C VAL A 523 27.88 12.35 -0.05
N ASN A 524 26.98 12.27 -1.03
CA ASN A 524 25.98 13.30 -1.25
C ASN A 524 24.82 13.10 -0.27
N PRO A 525 24.52 14.04 0.63
CA PRO A 525 23.48 13.88 1.63
C PRO A 525 22.07 13.65 1.03
N LYS A 526 21.84 14.09 -0.21
CA LYS A 526 20.58 13.83 -0.94
C LYS A 526 20.34 12.33 -1.20
N GLU A 527 21.40 11.53 -1.30
CA GLU A 527 21.31 10.09 -1.56
C GLU A 527 20.83 9.32 -0.32
N LEU A 528 21.00 9.89 0.88
CA LEU A 528 20.69 9.24 2.15
C LEU A 528 19.21 9.37 2.56
N ARG A 529 18.45 10.26 1.89
CA ARG A 529 16.99 10.49 2.04
C ARG A 529 16.50 10.37 3.50
N SER A 530 15.65 9.38 3.79
CA SER A 530 14.97 9.17 5.09
C SER A 530 15.81 8.46 6.15
N SER A 531 17.14 8.42 6.00
CA SER A 531 18.06 7.81 6.97
C SER A 531 19.26 8.70 7.28
N ILE A 532 19.13 10.01 7.05
CA ILE A 532 20.17 11.01 7.25
C ILE A 532 20.63 11.12 8.72
N GLU A 533 19.77 10.73 9.66
CA GLU A 533 20.03 10.72 11.10
C GLU A 533 21.11 9.69 11.50
N LYS A 534 21.12 8.51 10.86
CA LYS A 534 22.03 7.41 11.26
C LYS A 534 23.49 7.76 11.00
N PRO A 535 23.88 8.34 9.84
CA PRO A 535 25.26 8.74 9.62
C PRO A 535 25.74 9.83 10.59
N ILE A 536 24.87 10.78 10.93
CA ILE A 536 25.22 11.86 11.86
C ILE A 536 25.32 11.32 13.29
N ALA A 537 24.48 10.35 13.66
CA ALA A 537 24.48 9.76 14.99
C ALA A 537 25.86 9.24 15.41
N LEU A 538 26.58 8.61 14.46
CA LEU A 538 27.90 8.06 14.74
C LEU A 538 28.95 9.12 15.12
N LEU A 539 28.78 10.37 14.67
CA LEU A 539 29.69 11.47 14.99
C LEU A 539 29.63 11.82 16.48
N TRP A 540 28.42 12.00 17.03
CA TRP A 540 28.26 12.38 18.44
C TRP A 540 28.28 11.19 19.39
N GLU A 541 28.13 9.95 18.90
CA GLU A 541 28.48 8.74 19.67
C GLU A 541 29.99 8.63 19.93
N ASN A 542 30.81 9.34 19.14
CA ASN A 542 32.27 9.36 19.24
C ASN A 542 32.81 10.81 19.38
N PRO A 543 32.34 11.58 20.39
CA PRO A 543 32.39 13.05 20.36
C PRO A 543 33.79 13.64 20.60
N THR A 544 34.73 12.83 21.09
CA THR A 544 36.11 13.24 21.39
C THR A 544 37.10 12.81 20.30
N HIS A 545 36.69 12.00 19.32
CA HIS A 545 37.60 11.50 18.31
C HIS A 545 37.94 12.60 17.29
N PRO A 546 39.23 12.90 17.01
CA PRO A 546 39.62 14.02 16.15
C PRO A 546 38.97 14.00 14.75
N SER A 547 38.91 12.84 14.09
CA SER A 547 38.29 12.72 12.77
C SER A 547 36.78 12.97 12.78
N MET A 548 36.08 12.66 13.89
CA MET A 548 34.64 12.92 14.02
C MET A 548 34.41 14.40 14.23
N ILE A 549 35.21 15.04 15.07
CA ILE A 549 35.15 16.50 15.29
C ILE A 549 35.35 17.22 13.95
N GLU A 550 36.37 16.86 13.16
CA GLU A 550 36.63 17.50 11.87
C GLU A 550 35.49 17.29 10.87
N ALA A 551 34.97 16.05 10.74
CA ALA A 551 33.81 15.78 9.91
C ALA A 551 32.58 16.58 10.35
N GLY A 552 32.35 16.70 11.66
CA GLY A 552 31.29 17.52 12.23
C GLY A 552 31.44 19.00 11.90
N ARG A 553 32.67 19.56 11.92
CA ARG A 553 32.92 20.95 11.51
C ARG A 553 32.54 21.19 10.06
N LYS A 554 32.86 20.25 9.16
CA LYS A 554 32.46 20.33 7.74
C LYS A 554 30.95 20.28 7.54
N ILE A 555 30.25 19.43 8.29
CA ILE A 555 28.79 19.26 8.19
C ILE A 555 28.04 20.46 8.77
N PHE A 556 28.45 20.95 9.94
CA PHE A 556 27.68 21.92 10.72
C PHE A 556 28.18 23.37 10.65
N LEU A 557 29.44 23.62 10.29
CA LEU A 557 30.04 24.96 10.39
C LEU A 557 30.56 25.50 9.06
N GLN A 558 30.97 24.63 8.14
CA GLN A 558 31.46 25.05 6.83
C GLN A 558 30.33 25.14 5.81
N ASN A 559 30.50 25.97 4.79
CA ASN A 559 29.58 26.04 3.66
C ASN A 559 29.78 24.81 2.74
N SER A 560 29.09 23.72 3.06
CA SER A 560 29.20 22.41 2.39
C SER A 560 27.84 21.95 1.86
N SER A 561 27.85 20.94 0.97
CA SER A 561 26.62 20.29 0.49
C SER A 561 25.79 19.72 1.63
N TRP A 562 26.46 19.16 2.65
CA TRP A 562 25.86 18.73 3.91
C TRP A 562 25.16 19.87 4.64
N ARG A 563 25.85 21.00 4.81
CA ARG A 563 25.29 22.17 5.47
C ARG A 563 24.02 22.66 4.78
N SER A 564 24.09 22.90 3.48
CA SER A 564 22.95 23.38 2.70
C SER A 564 21.79 22.38 2.67
N TYR A 565 22.08 21.08 2.71
CA TYR A 565 21.04 20.06 2.73
C TYR A 565 20.33 19.96 4.08
N LEU A 566 21.07 20.00 5.19
CA LEU A 566 20.46 19.93 6.53
C LEU A 566 19.60 21.16 6.85
N GLU A 567 19.95 22.33 6.32
CA GLU A 567 19.14 23.55 6.48
C GLU A 567 17.91 23.62 5.55
N ARG A 568 17.73 22.63 4.67
CA ARG A 568 16.60 22.56 3.74
C ARG A 568 15.41 21.83 4.37
N ASP A 569 14.20 22.29 4.06
CA ASP A 569 12.92 21.62 4.35
C ASP A 569 12.78 21.15 5.82
N GLY A 570 13.49 21.80 6.74
CA GLY A 570 13.56 21.56 8.17
C GLY A 570 14.18 20.23 8.63
N ILE A 571 15.11 19.67 7.85
CA ILE A 571 15.78 18.40 8.17
C ILE A 571 16.60 18.49 9.46
N ILE A 572 17.27 19.61 9.71
CA ILE A 572 18.07 19.80 10.93
C ILE A 572 17.18 19.86 12.18
N GLU A 573 15.97 20.40 12.07
CA GLU A 573 14.96 20.41 13.11
C GLU A 573 14.50 18.98 13.41
N ASP A 574 14.16 18.20 12.39
CA ASP A 574 13.74 16.80 12.56
C ASP A 574 14.86 15.97 13.23
N LEU A 575 16.13 16.21 12.86
CA LEU A 575 17.30 15.59 13.51
C LEU A 575 17.42 15.98 14.99
N ILE A 576 17.20 17.27 15.30
CA ILE A 576 17.21 17.81 16.66
C ILE A 576 16.14 17.12 17.52
N GLU A 577 14.92 16.99 17.00
CA GLU A 577 13.79 16.36 17.69
C GLU A 577 14.08 14.89 18.06
N VAL A 578 14.61 14.12 17.10
CA VAL A 578 14.90 12.69 17.31
C VAL A 578 16.05 12.49 18.31
N GLU A 579 17.13 13.27 18.19
CA GLU A 579 18.42 12.93 18.81
C GLU A 579 18.74 13.74 20.08
N LEU A 580 18.19 14.95 20.25
CA LEU A 580 18.44 15.74 21.47
C LEU A 580 17.80 15.17 22.73
N SER A 581 16.73 14.38 22.58
CA SER A 581 16.15 13.60 23.67
C SER A 581 17.20 12.73 24.39
N LYS A 582 18.26 12.31 23.68
CA LYS A 582 19.36 11.49 24.19
C LYS A 582 20.52 12.30 24.78
N LYS A 583 20.50 13.64 24.71
CA LYS A 583 21.58 14.58 25.09
C LYS A 583 22.93 14.39 24.38
N ALA A 584 23.15 13.32 23.63
CA ALA A 584 24.39 13.02 22.92
C ALA A 584 24.84 14.13 21.94
N PRO A 585 23.95 14.75 21.13
CA PRO A 585 24.37 15.82 20.22
C PRO A 585 24.97 17.03 20.95
N LEU A 586 24.52 17.30 22.19
CA LEU A 586 25.05 18.40 23.00
C LEU A 586 26.45 18.13 23.53
N LEU A 587 26.89 16.88 23.60
CA LEU A 587 28.26 16.53 23.97
C LEU A 587 29.23 16.71 22.80
N PHE A 588 28.72 16.86 21.57
CA PHE A 588 29.53 17.02 20.38
C PHE A 588 29.83 18.49 20.06
N ALA A 589 31.12 18.87 20.10
CA ALA A 589 31.54 20.26 20.01
C ALA A 589 31.11 20.99 18.72
N PRO A 590 31.27 20.42 17.49
CA PRO A 590 30.87 21.11 16.27
C PRO A 590 29.37 21.45 16.23
N PHE A 591 28.52 20.57 16.76
CA PHE A 591 27.08 20.82 16.80
C PHE A 591 26.71 21.91 17.82
N ARG A 592 27.36 21.93 19.00
CA ARG A 592 27.20 23.04 19.94
C ARG A 592 27.60 24.38 19.34
N GLU A 593 28.72 24.42 18.61
CA GLU A 593 29.18 25.64 17.94
C GLU A 593 28.17 26.13 16.90
N TYR A 594 27.55 25.20 16.16
CA TYR A 594 26.48 25.52 15.22
C TYR A 594 25.26 26.12 15.91
N LEU A 595 24.80 25.51 17.01
CA LEU A 595 23.69 26.07 17.79
C LEU A 595 24.03 27.46 18.33
N LEU A 596 25.27 27.68 18.80
CA LEU A 596 25.71 29.01 19.23
C LEU A 596 25.70 30.05 18.11
N GLN A 597 26.03 29.66 16.86
CA GLN A 597 25.90 30.53 15.69
C GLN A 597 24.44 30.89 15.43
N LYS A 598 23.53 29.90 15.42
CA LYS A 598 22.09 30.15 15.20
C LYS A 598 21.45 30.98 16.30
N LEU A 599 21.81 30.72 17.56
CA LEU A 599 21.39 31.54 18.70
C LEU A 599 21.94 32.98 18.67
N SER A 600 22.90 33.27 17.78
CA SER A 600 23.45 34.61 17.59
C SER A 600 22.94 35.30 16.31
N ASP A 601 22.18 34.60 15.46
CA ASP A 601 21.64 35.14 14.20
C ASP A 601 20.34 35.91 14.45
N LYS A 602 20.39 37.24 14.30
CA LYS A 602 19.26 38.15 14.55
C LYS A 602 18.43 38.46 13.28
N LYS A 603 18.62 37.76 12.16
CA LYS A 603 17.80 37.97 10.95
C LYS A 603 16.34 37.61 11.19
N ASP A 604 15.44 38.39 10.59
CA ASP A 604 14.00 38.06 10.49
C ASP A 604 13.83 36.66 9.89
N PHE A 605 12.95 35.84 10.48
CA PHE A 605 12.79 34.44 10.07
C PHE A 605 11.34 33.99 9.89
N GLY A 606 10.40 34.53 10.66
CA GLY A 606 9.01 34.13 10.53
C GLY A 606 8.07 34.90 11.44
N THR A 607 6.83 34.44 11.49
CA THR A 607 5.78 35.02 12.35
C THR A 607 5.09 33.98 13.20
N VAL A 608 4.71 34.36 14.41
CA VAL A 608 3.88 33.56 15.31
C VAL A 608 2.56 34.27 15.55
N THR A 609 1.46 33.52 15.50
CA THR A 609 0.10 34.00 15.76
C THR A 609 -0.52 33.18 16.88
N LEU A 610 -1.07 33.84 17.90
CA LEU A 610 -1.86 33.18 18.93
C LEU A 610 -3.29 33.03 18.43
N LYS A 611 -3.78 31.80 18.34
CA LYS A 611 -5.15 31.48 17.94
C LYS A 611 -6.01 31.22 19.19
N LYS A 612 -7.31 31.04 19.00
CA LYS A 612 -8.26 30.72 20.09
C LYS A 612 -7.89 29.41 20.78
N ASP A 613 -8.31 29.25 22.03
CA ASP A 613 -8.21 28.00 22.80
C ASP A 613 -6.76 27.52 23.05
N GLY A 614 -5.80 28.45 23.13
CA GLY A 614 -4.40 28.13 23.46
C GLY A 614 -3.58 27.57 22.29
N GLU A 615 -4.07 27.70 21.05
CA GLU A 615 -3.33 27.30 19.85
C GLU A 615 -2.31 28.37 19.42
N LEU A 616 -1.16 27.93 18.93
CA LEU A 616 -0.07 28.75 18.44
C LEU A 616 0.30 28.31 17.02
N GLU A 617 0.17 29.24 16.07
CA GLU A 617 0.54 29.05 14.67
C GLU A 617 1.87 29.74 14.38
N ILE A 618 2.85 28.98 13.89
CA ILE A 618 4.17 29.48 13.51
C ILE A 618 4.32 29.31 12.00
N LEU A 619 4.65 30.41 11.33
CA LEU A 619 4.87 30.45 9.89
C LEU A 619 6.31 30.90 9.61
N THR A 620 7.02 30.11 8.83
CA THR A 620 8.30 30.48 8.19
C THR A 620 8.11 30.43 6.67
N ASP A 621 9.12 30.82 5.89
CA ASP A 621 9.07 30.76 4.43
C ASP A 621 8.88 29.32 3.89
N THR A 622 9.16 28.30 4.71
CA THR A 622 9.16 26.89 4.30
C THR A 622 8.24 25.98 5.11
N ARG A 623 7.72 26.41 6.27
CA ARG A 623 6.91 25.58 7.16
C ARG A 623 5.75 26.34 7.82
N SER A 624 4.68 25.60 8.09
CA SER A 624 3.57 25.99 8.98
C SER A 624 3.48 24.97 10.11
N ILE A 625 3.59 25.43 11.35
CA ILE A 625 3.62 24.58 12.55
C ILE A 625 2.48 25.02 13.47
N GLY A 626 1.58 24.09 13.78
CA GLY A 626 0.55 24.25 14.81
C GLY A 626 1.00 23.58 16.11
N THR A 627 0.97 24.31 17.22
CA THR A 627 1.26 23.80 18.56
C THR A 627 0.36 24.48 19.60
N ARG A 628 0.59 24.24 20.89
CA ARG A 628 -0.12 24.90 21.99
C ARG A 628 0.84 25.72 22.85
N PHE A 629 0.31 26.76 23.47
CA PHE A 629 0.99 27.52 24.52
C PHE A 629 0.24 27.38 25.85
N ASP A 630 0.95 27.64 26.96
CA ASP A 630 0.31 27.71 28.27
C ASP A 630 -0.48 29.01 28.37
N THR A 631 -1.80 28.92 28.47
CA THR A 631 -2.69 30.08 28.60
C THR A 631 -2.48 30.85 29.91
N ASN A 632 -1.74 30.29 30.87
CA ASN A 632 -1.37 30.95 32.11
C ASN A 632 0.00 31.65 32.04
N ASP A 633 0.69 31.62 30.90
CA ASP A 633 1.95 32.36 30.72
C ASP A 633 1.68 33.87 30.89
N PRO A 634 2.25 34.54 31.91
CA PRO A 634 1.99 35.96 32.18
C PRO A 634 2.51 36.89 31.08
N LEU A 635 3.32 36.38 30.15
CA LEU A 635 3.83 37.09 28.98
C LEU A 635 3.03 36.78 27.70
N ALA A 636 1.97 35.97 27.78
CA ALA A 636 1.10 35.68 26.64
C ALA A 636 0.29 36.94 26.25
N PRO A 637 0.39 37.41 24.98
CA PRO A 637 -0.40 38.51 24.49
C PRO A 637 -1.85 38.09 24.19
N ALA A 638 -2.71 39.05 23.86
CA ALA A 638 -4.10 38.77 23.50
C ALA A 638 -4.21 37.84 22.27
N GLU A 639 -5.25 37.00 22.25
CA GLU A 639 -5.56 36.14 21.11
C GLU A 639 -5.72 36.94 19.81
N GLY A 640 -5.30 36.35 18.69
CA GLY A 640 -5.29 36.99 17.37
C GLY A 640 -4.08 37.87 17.10
N THR A 641 -3.21 38.11 18.10
CA THR A 641 -2.00 38.93 17.90
C THR A 641 -0.92 38.15 17.13
N ARG A 642 -0.26 38.84 16.19
CA ARG A 642 0.81 38.30 15.34
C ARG A 642 2.13 39.03 15.59
N PHE A 643 3.20 38.27 15.79
CA PHE A 643 4.56 38.78 16.06
C PHE A 643 5.57 38.26 15.05
N LYS A 644 6.61 39.04 14.77
CA LYS A 644 7.80 38.56 14.07
C LYS A 644 8.80 37.95 15.06
N PHE A 645 9.53 36.93 14.60
CA PHE A 645 10.65 36.37 15.32
C PHE A 645 11.87 36.19 14.41
N ARG A 646 13.05 36.18 15.03
CA ARG A 646 14.34 36.05 14.37
C ARG A 646 14.82 34.60 14.36
N VAL A 647 15.89 34.30 13.61
CA VAL A 647 16.51 32.97 13.57
C VAL A 647 16.89 32.50 14.98
N CYS A 648 17.52 33.35 15.79
CA CYS A 648 17.91 33.02 17.16
C CYS A 648 16.71 32.68 18.05
N ASP A 649 15.57 33.35 17.86
CA ASP A 649 14.35 33.10 18.61
C ASP A 649 13.75 31.73 18.25
N TYR A 650 13.71 31.40 16.96
CA TYR A 650 13.21 30.10 16.48
C TYR A 650 14.04 28.94 17.00
N TYR A 651 15.38 29.01 16.87
CA TYR A 651 16.26 27.95 17.36
C TYR A 651 16.25 27.87 18.90
N ALA A 652 16.11 28.97 19.62
CA ALA A 652 15.96 28.95 21.07
C ALA A 652 14.67 28.23 21.49
N TRP A 653 13.53 28.60 20.89
CA TRP A 653 12.23 27.98 21.12
C TRP A 653 12.22 26.48 20.80
N TYR A 654 12.66 26.12 19.60
CA TYR A 654 12.64 24.74 19.12
C TYR A 654 13.56 23.85 19.97
N PHE A 655 14.74 24.35 20.31
CA PHE A 655 15.71 23.63 21.12
C PHE A 655 15.25 23.35 22.56
N VAL A 656 14.75 24.36 23.29
CA VAL A 656 14.42 24.18 24.72
C VAL A 656 13.18 23.31 24.95
N ARG A 657 12.33 23.16 23.93
CA ARG A 657 11.18 22.25 23.94
C ARG A 657 11.62 20.80 24.07
N GLU A 658 12.70 20.42 23.38
CA GLU A 658 13.17 19.04 23.31
C GLU A 658 14.05 18.62 24.50
N VAL A 659 14.59 19.59 25.26
CA VAL A 659 15.55 19.30 26.34
C VAL A 659 14.98 19.70 27.70
N LYS A 660 14.47 18.71 28.45
CA LYS A 660 13.93 18.90 29.81
C LYS A 660 14.95 19.60 30.74
N GLY A 661 14.45 20.54 31.55
CA GLY A 661 15.24 21.27 32.55
C GLY A 661 16.03 22.47 32.02
N TRP A 662 15.73 22.93 30.80
CA TRP A 662 16.22 24.19 30.26
C TRP A 662 15.23 25.32 30.48
N THR A 663 15.72 26.56 30.46
CA THR A 663 14.89 27.76 30.63
C THR A 663 13.84 27.78 29.54
N GLN A 664 12.56 27.89 29.91
CA GLN A 664 11.47 28.03 28.95
C GLN A 664 11.69 29.24 28.04
N PHE A 665 11.17 29.15 26.83
CA PHE A 665 11.28 30.20 25.82
C PHE A 665 10.04 30.15 24.93
N MET A 666 9.39 31.29 24.71
CA MET A 666 8.26 31.39 23.77
C MET A 666 8.51 32.47 22.73
N LEU A 667 8.07 32.20 21.50
CA LEU A 667 8.29 33.09 20.35
C LEU A 667 7.55 34.42 20.47
N TYR A 668 6.44 34.47 21.23
CA TYR A 668 5.65 35.69 21.42
C TYR A 668 6.14 36.59 22.56
N TRP A 669 7.14 36.17 23.34
CA TRP A 669 7.66 36.99 24.44
C TRP A 669 8.26 38.31 23.92
N PRO A 670 8.26 39.37 24.74
CA PRO A 670 8.94 40.63 24.41
C PRO A 670 10.40 40.40 24.01
N GLU A 671 10.89 41.11 22.99
CA GLU A 671 12.22 40.86 22.43
C GLU A 671 13.35 40.96 23.47
N VAL A 672 13.28 41.93 24.40
CA VAL A 672 14.26 42.07 25.49
C VAL A 672 14.30 40.82 26.36
N THR A 673 13.14 40.23 26.67
CA THR A 673 13.01 38.99 27.43
C THR A 673 13.58 37.80 26.64
N ARG A 674 13.31 37.74 25.33
CA ARG A 674 13.90 36.73 24.43
C ARG A 674 15.43 36.82 24.41
N ASP A 675 15.99 38.01 24.23
CA ASP A 675 17.44 38.24 24.22
C ASP A 675 18.10 37.82 25.54
N GLN A 676 17.55 38.21 26.68
CA GLN A 676 18.07 37.80 28.00
C GLN A 676 18.01 36.29 28.20
N THR A 677 16.96 35.64 27.72
CA THR A 677 16.79 34.19 27.84
C THR A 677 17.74 33.43 26.92
N ILE A 678 17.94 33.91 25.68
CA ILE A 678 18.93 33.38 24.74
C ILE A 678 20.33 33.42 25.34
N GLU A 679 20.73 34.49 26.02
CA GLU A 679 22.05 34.55 26.66
C GLU A 679 22.22 33.55 27.81
N LYS A 680 21.14 33.26 28.57
CA LYS A 680 21.15 32.16 29.55
C LYS A 680 21.34 30.80 28.88
N ILE A 681 20.62 30.55 27.77
CA ILE A 681 20.73 29.32 26.98
C ILE A 681 22.16 29.17 26.43
N LYS A 682 22.74 30.22 25.83
CA LYS A 682 24.12 30.23 25.34
C LYS A 682 25.13 29.95 26.44
N THR A 683 24.96 30.58 27.60
CA THR A 683 25.85 30.36 28.76
C THR A 683 25.83 28.91 29.19
N LYS A 684 24.63 28.33 29.35
CA LYS A 684 24.48 26.91 29.69
C LYS A 684 25.07 25.98 28.63
N LEU A 685 24.86 26.29 27.34
CA LEU A 685 25.42 25.51 26.23
C LEU A 685 26.96 25.53 26.22
N LYS A 686 27.59 26.66 26.57
CA LYS A 686 29.05 26.79 26.70
C LYS A 686 29.62 26.02 27.90
N THR A 687 28.83 25.79 28.95
CA THR A 687 29.30 25.12 30.18
C THR A 687 28.99 23.63 30.25
N LEU A 688 28.29 23.04 29.27
CA LEU A 688 27.96 21.61 29.21
C LEU A 688 29.17 20.65 29.13
N TYR A 689 30.39 21.16 28.99
CA TYR A 689 31.61 20.37 28.84
C TYR A 689 32.76 20.84 29.76
N LYS A 690 32.45 21.62 30.81
CA LYS A 690 33.29 21.71 32.01
C LYS A 690 32.75 20.74 33.03
#